data_AF-A0A8J2SGC4-F1
#
_entry.id   AF-A0A8J2SGC4-F1
#
_cell.length_a   1.000
_cell.length_b   1.000
_cell.length_c   1.000
_cell.angle_alpha   90.00
_cell.angle_beta   90.00
_cell.angle_gamma   90.00
#
_symmetry.space_group_name_H-M   'P 1'
#
loop_
_entity.id
_entity.type
_entity.pdbx_description
1 polymer ?
#
loop_
_entity_poly.entity_id
_entity_poly.type
_entity_poly.pdbx_seq_one_letter_code
_entity_poly.pdbx_strand_id
1 'polypeptide(L)'
;MYSRASARAQALATSKVAPRCKSTRAAPLRTSGGRAVPRAAALQKASASTALQRAAPTAAPMKAPTKAATRSKSMAAASVAPASTWLTTRALPNDLGEIHIVSSGLLESDTPGNGGLRVWNYADKAAATKEAEGLAVAMSAKHKTYNTGFAGAKVVCAADKPVADWTAADRETLLDATASLLEELDGAMYTGCDMNTTPAMMQSLHDRCGGRYVLAALANETCCPNTATAAGVLGAVTACVDGDVRGKTFVVHGCGGVGGAVAAGLVELGAASVKTVDLDLKRAAIPGCEVLDPEAKWWAVDCDALVPCSASGVLTAERASELICRSVVGASNLPFASVEARRVAEARCVVAPEGVTSAGAVIVDSIEHYAPLNFREAPPSKVYDFTFEAVRAKTDELLAAAAADGVSPTVAIPLVEEADPRRIGERYSSWLATDARDRVGGFLQEHVAAARPAAPAPTGARRPPQKMAGRRSFSTTSARTCDTLVVGGGVMGLNIAYQLKRRDPDHQVTVLEAAPALGAGSSGYSTGFQRAYYSFDETMGFALDGINAHKNWQDYLADTSAVARFVETGALWMLGYDEAQNAAMVERLAKFGVGADVLDEAAMGERFPLINCDPMPKFDAEGNEVDQGLGAFSAVYEHGCGHMDSSTCLEDLHRACVRDGVDFRFKTKVAKFTLDGGRCTGAQLADGSAIEAATTVNAAGPWFNALNETVGVKNSTTSLPTRIQVGHKYIPDEYCSLPFVADGWGDSGIYFMPRAGNNQLVFGSVAHRFESEIVDPDDYNDALDPDVKQDYLNCLFHRLPGLETSGEIVGFSSMYTVNQDDVHPVIGESNVPGLWACNGFSGHGFKLAPAVGSLVAQQITGLKTDAWETSVAHDFMGPGREPLTLKVKTHFA
;
A
#
# COMPACT_ATOMS: atom_id res chain seq x y z
N MET A 1 -36.85 -44.96 30.10
CA MET A 1 -36.54 -46.13 30.96
C MET A 1 -35.19 -45.90 31.63
N TYR A 2 -34.80 -46.74 32.60
CA TYR A 2 -33.54 -46.64 33.40
C TYR A 2 -32.28 -46.42 32.53
N SER A 3 -31.24 -45.63 32.83
CA SER A 3 -30.68 -44.95 34.04
C SER A 3 -29.50 -45.67 34.73
N ARG A 4 -28.51 -44.87 35.18
CA ARG A 4 -27.32 -45.20 36.02
C ARG A 4 -26.17 -45.91 35.25
N ALA A 5 -24.87 -45.65 35.44
CA ALA A 5 -24.03 -44.95 36.45
C ALA A 5 -23.47 -45.81 37.62
N SER A 6 -22.20 -46.22 37.44
CA SER A 6 -21.18 -46.56 38.46
C SER A 6 -19.82 -46.68 37.74
N ALA A 7 -18.68 -46.08 38.08
CA ALA A 7 -18.07 -45.60 39.33
C ALA A 7 -17.32 -46.68 40.15
N ARG A 8 -16.00 -46.43 40.35
CA ARG A 8 -15.02 -47.12 41.23
C ARG A 8 -14.60 -48.55 40.85
N ALA A 9 -13.50 -49.12 41.39
CA ALA A 9 -12.15 -48.62 41.78
C ALA A 9 -11.36 -49.80 42.41
N GLN A 10 -10.02 -49.66 42.50
CA GLN A 10 -9.11 -50.45 43.39
C GLN A 10 -8.95 -51.98 43.08
N ALA A 11 -7.89 -52.68 43.53
CA ALA A 11 -6.48 -52.29 43.75
C ALA A 11 -5.58 -53.53 44.06
N LEU A 12 -4.28 -53.37 43.79
CA LEU A 12 -3.12 -53.88 44.56
C LEU A 12 -2.77 -55.40 44.67
N ALA A 13 -1.44 -55.60 44.71
CA ALA A 13 -0.67 -56.61 45.46
C ALA A 13 -0.64 -58.08 44.97
N THR A 14 0.48 -58.83 45.01
CA THR A 14 1.96 -58.60 45.12
C THR A 14 2.68 -59.90 44.61
N SER A 15 3.98 -60.24 44.69
CA SER A 15 5.16 -59.74 45.45
C SER A 15 6.52 -60.21 44.87
N LYS A 16 7.59 -59.41 45.09
CA LYS A 16 9.04 -59.79 45.05
C LYS A 16 9.63 -60.07 43.64
N VAL A 17 10.95 -59.98 43.39
CA VAL A 17 12.16 -59.87 44.24
C VAL A 17 13.10 -58.74 43.73
N ALA A 18 14.03 -58.25 44.56
CA ALA A 18 15.07 -57.22 44.25
C ALA A 18 16.51 -57.89 44.18
N PRO A 19 17.69 -57.21 44.18
CA PRO A 19 18.01 -55.76 44.22
C PRO A 19 19.22 -55.27 43.35
N ARG A 20 19.56 -53.96 43.46
CA ARG A 20 20.91 -53.27 43.49
C ARG A 20 22.15 -53.85 42.73
N CYS A 21 23.13 -53.08 42.21
CA CYS A 21 23.33 -51.64 41.90
C CYS A 21 24.79 -51.40 41.34
N LYS A 22 25.03 -50.35 40.51
CA LYS A 22 26.36 -49.74 40.12
C LYS A 22 27.35 -50.59 39.26
N SER A 23 27.79 -50.11 38.07
CA SER A 23 28.97 -49.26 37.73
C SER A 23 30.28 -50.09 37.49
N THR A 24 31.34 -49.70 36.74
CA THR A 24 31.78 -48.43 36.08
C THR A 24 32.84 -48.71 34.97
N ARG A 25 33.09 -47.75 34.05
CA ARG A 25 34.30 -47.51 33.19
C ARG A 25 35.36 -48.62 32.95
N ALA A 26 35.71 -48.87 31.67
CA ALA A 26 37.09 -49.09 31.20
C ALA A 26 37.25 -48.96 29.65
N ALA A 27 38.49 -48.73 29.19
CA ALA A 27 39.01 -48.80 27.80
C ALA A 27 40.41 -49.52 27.88
N PRO A 28 41.38 -49.51 26.93
CA PRO A 28 41.45 -48.93 25.56
C PRO A 28 42.23 -49.79 24.50
N LEU A 29 42.54 -49.21 23.30
CA LEU A 29 43.54 -49.65 22.28
C LEU A 29 43.19 -50.99 21.53
N ARG A 30 43.67 -51.41 20.34
CA ARG A 30 44.59 -50.92 19.25
C ARG A 30 44.45 -51.86 18.01
N THR A 31 44.94 -51.69 16.75
CA THR A 31 45.73 -50.68 15.99
C THR A 31 45.47 -50.84 14.46
N SER A 32 45.78 -49.80 13.65
CA SER A 32 46.35 -49.84 12.26
C SER A 32 45.66 -50.53 11.07
N GLY A 33 45.75 -49.88 9.89
CA GLY A 33 45.96 -50.55 8.59
C GLY A 33 44.98 -50.17 7.48
N GLY A 34 45.45 -49.44 6.45
CA GLY A 34 44.65 -49.10 5.27
C GLY A 34 45.35 -49.46 3.94
N ARG A 35 44.59 -49.45 2.83
CA ARG A 35 45.09 -49.43 1.45
C ARG A 35 44.01 -48.88 0.49
N ALA A 36 44.36 -48.69 -0.78
CA ALA A 36 43.73 -47.69 -1.65
C ALA A 36 43.22 -48.24 -3.00
N VAL A 37 42.29 -47.48 -3.64
CA VAL A 37 42.27 -47.10 -5.08
C VAL A 37 42.29 -48.26 -6.12
N PRO A 38 41.29 -48.33 -7.04
CA PRO A 38 41.36 -47.46 -8.23
C PRO A 38 40.07 -46.89 -8.82
N ARG A 39 40.25 -45.79 -9.58
CA ARG A 39 39.32 -45.24 -10.59
C ARG A 39 39.42 -46.05 -11.91
N ALA A 40 38.40 -46.01 -12.78
CA ALA A 40 38.43 -45.25 -14.05
C ALA A 40 37.37 -45.62 -15.12
N ALA A 41 36.63 -44.60 -15.57
CA ALA A 41 36.28 -44.25 -16.97
C ALA A 41 35.69 -45.27 -18.00
N ALA A 42 34.44 -44.97 -18.41
CA ALA A 42 33.94 -44.76 -19.79
C ALA A 42 33.91 -45.89 -20.86
N LEU A 43 32.79 -45.99 -21.61
CA LEU A 43 32.70 -45.62 -23.05
C LEU A 43 31.30 -45.82 -23.73
N GLN A 44 30.87 -44.79 -24.48
CA GLN A 44 30.13 -44.76 -25.78
C GLN A 44 28.95 -45.71 -26.17
N LYS A 45 27.81 -45.04 -26.52
CA LYS A 45 27.02 -45.06 -27.79
C LYS A 45 25.98 -46.17 -28.16
N ALA A 46 24.96 -45.68 -28.91
CA ALA A 46 24.03 -46.35 -29.85
C ALA A 46 22.96 -47.29 -29.21
N SER A 47 21.79 -47.58 -29.81
CA SER A 47 21.09 -47.23 -31.08
C SER A 47 19.56 -47.27 -30.82
N ALA A 48 18.64 -46.46 -31.37
CA ALA A 48 18.29 -46.06 -32.76
C ALA A 48 17.35 -47.04 -33.53
N SER A 49 16.08 -46.63 -33.75
CA SER A 49 15.17 -46.94 -34.89
C SER A 49 13.98 -45.96 -34.82
N THR A 50 13.51 -45.18 -35.82
CA THR A 50 13.19 -45.31 -37.27
C THR A 50 11.80 -45.88 -37.59
N ALA A 51 11.00 -45.40 -38.56
CA ALA A 51 10.93 -44.14 -39.35
C ALA A 51 9.71 -44.20 -40.34
N LEU A 52 9.62 -43.26 -41.32
CA LEU A 52 8.95 -43.33 -42.66
C LEU A 52 7.47 -42.85 -42.79
N GLN A 53 7.02 -42.15 -43.87
CA GLN A 53 7.69 -41.25 -44.86
C GLN A 53 6.70 -40.47 -45.81
N ARG A 54 7.21 -39.40 -46.48
CA ARG A 54 6.85 -38.80 -47.82
C ARG A 54 5.66 -37.82 -48.03
N ALA A 55 6.02 -36.56 -48.32
CA ALA A 55 5.74 -35.66 -49.48
C ALA A 55 4.50 -35.85 -50.40
N ALA A 56 3.94 -34.87 -51.15
CA ALA A 56 3.92 -33.37 -51.26
C ALA A 56 3.07 -33.00 -52.54
N PRO A 57 2.97 -31.76 -53.13
CA PRO A 57 3.34 -30.38 -52.73
C PRO A 57 2.26 -29.27 -53.03
N THR A 58 2.65 -27.98 -53.00
CA THR A 58 2.07 -26.75 -53.65
C THR A 58 0.58 -26.38 -53.55
N ALA A 59 0.27 -25.24 -52.89
CA ALA A 59 -0.70 -24.23 -53.32
C ALA A 59 -0.45 -22.86 -52.63
N ALA A 60 -0.91 -21.77 -53.25
CA ALA A 60 -1.01 -20.39 -52.74
C ALA A 60 -2.34 -19.80 -53.31
N PRO A 61 -2.99 -18.73 -52.77
CA PRO A 61 -2.35 -17.52 -52.25
C PRO A 61 -3.08 -16.78 -51.09
N MET A 62 -2.65 -15.52 -50.88
CA MET A 62 -3.29 -14.35 -50.21
C MET A 62 -2.60 -13.84 -48.93
N LYS A 63 -2.28 -12.54 -48.96
CA LYS A 63 -1.87 -11.74 -47.80
C LYS A 63 -3.10 -11.00 -47.25
N ALA A 64 -3.20 -10.93 -45.93
CA ALA A 64 -4.00 -9.97 -45.18
C ALA A 64 -3.08 -9.27 -44.14
N PRO A 65 -3.40 -8.07 -43.64
CA PRO A 65 -2.41 -7.21 -43.01
C PRO A 65 -2.03 -7.61 -41.58
N THR A 66 -0.83 -7.20 -41.18
CA THR A 66 -0.30 -7.26 -39.81
C THR A 66 -1.19 -6.50 -38.84
N LYS A 67 -1.79 -7.17 -37.84
CA LYS A 67 -2.24 -6.50 -36.63
C LYS A 67 -1.03 -6.10 -35.79
N ALA A 68 -1.01 -4.87 -35.28
CA ALA A 68 -0.04 -4.46 -34.27
C ALA A 68 -0.35 -5.18 -32.94
N ALA A 69 0.68 -5.64 -32.24
CA ALA A 69 0.53 -6.19 -30.89
C ALA A 69 0.39 -5.05 -29.89
N THR A 70 -0.81 -4.83 -29.37
CA THR A 70 -1.06 -3.97 -28.22
C THR A 70 -0.46 -4.60 -26.97
N ARG A 71 0.70 -4.09 -26.52
CA ARG A 71 1.23 -4.38 -25.18
C ARG A 71 0.25 -3.85 -24.13
N SER A 72 -0.36 -4.74 -23.37
CA SER A 72 -0.94 -4.40 -22.07
C SER A 72 0.20 -3.98 -21.14
N LYS A 73 0.10 -2.80 -20.53
CA LYS A 73 0.90 -2.45 -19.34
C LYS A 73 0.13 -2.94 -18.11
N SER A 74 0.79 -3.64 -17.20
CA SER A 74 0.26 -3.85 -15.86
C SER A 74 0.11 -2.50 -15.14
N MET A 75 -0.94 -2.35 -14.33
CA MET A 75 -1.19 -1.12 -13.56
C MET A 75 -0.69 -1.31 -12.14
N ALA A 76 0.06 -0.33 -11.62
CA ALA A 76 0.57 -0.35 -10.26
C ALA A 76 -0.55 -0.58 -9.22
N ALA A 77 -0.18 -1.23 -8.10
CA ALA A 77 -1.01 -1.28 -6.92
C ALA A 77 -1.21 0.13 -6.32
N ALA A 78 -2.36 0.37 -5.70
CA ALA A 78 -2.63 1.61 -4.99
C ALA A 78 -1.95 1.59 -3.61
N SER A 79 -1.52 2.76 -3.13
CA SER A 79 -1.01 2.91 -1.76
C SER A 79 -2.07 2.50 -0.73
N VAL A 80 -1.65 1.74 0.27
CA VAL A 80 -2.51 1.38 1.41
C VAL A 80 -2.73 2.63 2.25
N ALA A 81 -3.98 2.97 2.52
CA ALA A 81 -4.32 4.09 3.40
C ALA A 81 -3.92 3.80 4.86
N PRO A 82 -3.64 4.83 5.67
CA PRO A 82 -3.46 4.65 7.12
C PRO A 82 -4.68 3.97 7.74
N ALA A 83 -4.43 3.13 8.75
CA ALA A 83 -5.47 2.35 9.41
C ALA A 83 -6.49 3.26 10.13
N SER A 84 -7.77 2.94 10.00
CA SER A 84 -8.86 3.62 10.69
C SER A 84 -8.72 3.48 12.20
N THR A 85 -8.73 4.62 12.90
CA THR A 85 -8.75 4.67 14.37
C THR A 85 -10.19 4.71 14.85
N TRP A 86 -10.52 3.77 15.73
CA TRP A 86 -11.81 3.70 16.40
C TRP A 86 -11.83 4.67 17.57
N LEU A 87 -12.75 5.64 17.54
CA LEU A 87 -12.87 6.65 18.59
C LEU A 87 -13.89 6.22 19.65
N THR A 88 -15.09 5.82 19.23
CA THR A 88 -16.17 5.42 20.12
C THR A 88 -17.32 4.73 19.38
N THR A 89 -18.15 3.96 20.09
CA THR A 89 -19.37 3.31 19.58
C THR A 89 -20.44 3.30 20.66
N ARG A 90 -21.72 3.48 20.29
CA ARG A 90 -22.85 3.58 21.22
C ARG A 90 -24.14 3.00 20.65
N ALA A 91 -24.61 1.91 21.26
CA ALA A 91 -25.95 1.39 21.01
C ALA A 91 -27.03 2.41 21.42
N LEU A 92 -28.10 2.49 20.63
CA LEU A 92 -29.29 3.30 20.86
C LEU A 92 -30.41 2.43 21.45
N PRO A 93 -31.31 3.00 22.28
CA PRO A 93 -32.47 2.26 22.79
C PRO A 93 -33.55 2.08 21.71
N ASN A 94 -34.57 1.28 22.01
CA ASN A 94 -35.78 1.11 21.18
C ASN A 94 -35.52 0.57 19.76
N ASP A 95 -34.54 -0.34 19.63
CA ASP A 95 -34.16 -1.00 18.38
C ASP A 95 -33.85 -0.01 17.25
N LEU A 96 -33.16 1.08 17.61
CA LEU A 96 -32.69 2.12 16.71
C LEU A 96 -31.30 1.84 16.12
N GLY A 97 -30.61 0.81 16.60
CA GLY A 97 -29.26 0.45 16.16
C GLY A 97 -28.15 1.15 16.92
N GLU A 98 -27.10 1.58 16.24
CA GLU A 98 -25.81 1.90 16.87
C GLU A 98 -25.06 3.03 16.16
N ILE A 99 -24.50 3.98 16.92
CA ILE A 99 -23.61 5.03 16.40
C ILE A 99 -22.16 4.53 16.47
N HIS A 100 -21.43 4.68 15.36
CA HIS A 100 -19.98 4.49 15.28
C HIS A 100 -19.31 5.82 14.94
N ILE A 101 -18.21 6.16 15.62
CA ILE A 101 -17.33 7.29 15.27
C ILE A 101 -15.92 6.78 14.98
N VAL A 102 -15.46 7.05 13.76
CA VAL A 102 -14.22 6.51 13.19
C VAL A 102 -13.43 7.63 12.52
N SER A 103 -12.11 7.69 12.72
CA SER A 103 -11.18 8.52 11.94
C SER A 103 -10.26 7.66 11.07
N SER A 104 -9.62 8.20 10.03
CA SER A 104 -8.66 7.45 9.20
C SER A 104 -7.25 7.36 9.80
N GLY A 105 -7.12 7.54 11.11
CA GLY A 105 -5.85 7.70 11.82
C GLY A 105 -6.04 8.45 13.14
N LEU A 106 -4.94 8.67 13.87
CA LEU A 106 -4.95 9.47 15.09
C LEU A 106 -5.38 10.92 14.81
N LEU A 107 -6.02 11.54 15.79
CA LEU A 107 -6.49 12.91 15.74
C LEU A 107 -5.64 13.79 16.66
N GLU A 108 -5.25 14.97 16.17
CA GLU A 108 -4.40 15.92 16.89
C GLU A 108 -5.18 17.19 17.23
N SER A 109 -4.76 17.92 18.27
CA SER A 109 -5.55 19.03 18.85
C SER A 109 -5.61 20.28 17.96
N ASP A 110 -4.77 20.39 16.93
CA ASP A 110 -4.83 21.44 15.90
C ASP A 110 -5.41 20.97 14.56
N THR A 111 -5.67 19.65 14.45
CA THR A 111 -6.12 18.92 13.26
C THR A 111 -7.23 17.91 13.64
N PRO A 112 -8.39 18.38 14.14
CA PRO A 112 -9.47 17.51 14.59
C PRO A 112 -10.16 16.79 13.43
N GLY A 113 -10.88 15.71 13.73
CA GLY A 113 -11.67 14.98 12.76
C GLY A 113 -12.87 15.78 12.24
N ASN A 114 -13.18 15.68 10.95
CA ASN A 114 -14.41 16.19 10.36
C ASN A 114 -15.10 15.16 9.46
N GLY A 115 -16.42 15.01 9.63
CA GLY A 115 -17.29 14.36 8.66
C GLY A 115 -18.75 14.20 9.10
N GLY A 116 -19.68 14.39 8.17
CA GLY A 116 -21.13 14.42 8.43
C GLY A 116 -21.77 13.13 8.95
N LEU A 117 -22.84 13.27 9.73
CA LEU A 117 -23.64 12.20 10.36
C LEU A 117 -24.54 11.52 9.33
N ARG A 118 -24.23 10.26 9.03
CA ARG A 118 -25.04 9.35 8.21
C ARG A 118 -25.98 8.52 9.10
N VAL A 119 -27.22 8.31 8.66
CA VAL A 119 -28.16 7.36 9.29
C VAL A 119 -28.68 6.42 8.21
N TRP A 120 -28.35 5.13 8.29
CA TRP A 120 -28.65 4.20 7.20
C TRP A 120 -28.92 2.77 7.68
N ASN A 121 -29.76 2.05 6.93
CA ASN A 121 -30.04 0.63 7.16
C ASN A 121 -29.02 -0.22 6.39
N TYR A 122 -28.09 -0.81 7.11
CA TYR A 122 -27.08 -1.73 6.55
C TYR A 122 -27.59 -3.18 6.61
N ALA A 123 -26.98 -4.08 5.84
CA ALA A 123 -27.31 -5.51 5.88
C ALA A 123 -26.97 -6.16 7.22
N ASP A 124 -25.88 -5.70 7.85
CA ASP A 124 -25.39 -6.07 9.17
C ASP A 124 -24.46 -4.97 9.71
N LYS A 125 -23.98 -5.13 10.95
CA LYS A 125 -23.07 -4.16 11.60
C LYS A 125 -21.67 -4.10 10.96
N ALA A 126 -21.16 -5.21 10.41
CA ALA A 126 -19.84 -5.22 9.77
C ALA A 126 -19.85 -4.43 8.45
N ALA A 127 -20.96 -4.46 7.70
CA ALA A 127 -21.18 -3.60 6.54
C ALA A 127 -21.22 -2.11 6.92
N ALA A 128 -21.88 -1.76 8.03
CA ALA A 128 -21.89 -0.39 8.54
C ALA A 128 -20.49 0.10 8.94
N THR A 129 -19.76 -0.73 9.69
CA THR A 129 -18.35 -0.54 10.04
C THR A 129 -17.48 -0.30 8.80
N LYS A 130 -17.51 -1.22 7.82
CA LYS A 130 -16.68 -1.15 6.61
C LYS A 130 -16.99 0.08 5.76
N GLU A 131 -18.24 0.55 5.76
CA GLU A 131 -18.59 1.83 5.13
C GLU A 131 -18.10 3.04 5.95
N ALA A 132 -18.21 3.03 7.29
CA ALA A 132 -17.72 4.12 8.14
C ALA A 132 -16.21 4.34 7.99
N GLU A 133 -15.42 3.25 7.96
CA GLU A 133 -13.98 3.29 7.71
C GLU A 133 -13.66 3.82 6.30
N GLY A 134 -14.31 3.28 5.27
CA GLY A 134 -14.14 3.73 3.88
C GLY A 134 -14.52 5.20 3.66
N LEU A 135 -15.56 5.69 4.35
CA LEU A 135 -15.96 7.09 4.34
C LEU A 135 -14.95 7.99 5.07
N ALA A 136 -14.40 7.56 6.22
CA ALA A 136 -13.38 8.33 6.94
C ALA A 136 -12.09 8.48 6.11
N VAL A 137 -11.63 7.41 5.44
CA VAL A 137 -10.52 7.44 4.48
C VAL A 137 -10.84 8.38 3.30
N ALA A 138 -12.06 8.33 2.77
CA ALA A 138 -12.49 9.23 1.69
C ALA A 138 -12.56 10.71 2.12
N MET A 139 -12.84 11.01 3.40
CA MET A 139 -12.76 12.38 3.92
C MET A 139 -11.31 12.84 4.03
N SER A 140 -10.38 11.99 4.49
CA SER A 140 -8.95 12.35 4.58
C SER A 140 -8.33 12.71 3.23
N ALA A 141 -8.74 12.04 2.14
CA ALA A 141 -8.33 12.43 0.79
C ALA A 141 -8.73 13.89 0.48
N LYS A 142 -10.00 14.26 0.73
CA LYS A 142 -10.50 15.64 0.50
C LYS A 142 -9.77 16.65 1.38
N HIS A 143 -9.66 16.36 2.68
CA HIS A 143 -9.06 17.26 3.65
C HIS A 143 -7.58 17.54 3.37
N LYS A 144 -6.83 16.51 2.94
CA LYS A 144 -5.41 16.65 2.55
C LYS A 144 -5.25 17.37 1.22
N THR A 145 -6.02 17.01 0.18
CA THR A 145 -5.96 17.66 -1.14
C THR A 145 -6.20 19.17 -1.08
N TYR A 146 -7.07 19.65 -0.19
CA TYR A 146 -7.42 21.07 -0.09
C TYR A 146 -6.79 21.80 1.11
N ASN A 147 -6.05 21.12 1.99
CA ASN A 147 -5.59 21.65 3.29
C ASN A 147 -6.76 22.32 4.06
N THR A 148 -7.73 21.52 4.50
CA THR A 148 -8.92 22.04 5.20
C THR A 148 -8.66 22.40 6.67
N GLY A 149 -7.58 21.89 7.26
CA GLY A 149 -7.30 21.93 8.69
C GLY A 149 -7.89 20.78 9.51
N PHE A 150 -8.54 19.81 8.86
CA PHE A 150 -9.16 18.66 9.53
C PHE A 150 -8.52 17.33 9.11
N ALA A 151 -8.70 16.31 9.92
CA ALA A 151 -8.47 14.91 9.55
C ALA A 151 -9.78 14.24 9.11
N GLY A 152 -9.68 13.19 8.29
CA GLY A 152 -10.85 12.44 7.82
C GLY A 152 -11.49 11.61 8.92
N ALA A 153 -12.76 11.88 9.18
CA ALA A 153 -13.56 11.14 10.15
C ALA A 153 -14.99 10.94 9.68
N LYS A 154 -15.74 10.11 10.39
CA LYS A 154 -17.16 9.86 10.10
C LYS A 154 -17.96 9.52 11.35
N VAL A 155 -19.21 9.97 11.37
CA VAL A 155 -20.24 9.47 12.29
C VAL A 155 -21.27 8.69 11.45
N VAL A 156 -21.47 7.41 11.78
CA VAL A 156 -22.43 6.54 11.10
C VAL A 156 -23.36 5.91 12.14
N CYS A 157 -24.66 6.17 12.02
CA CYS A 157 -25.69 5.42 12.72
C CYS A 157 -26.13 4.25 11.82
N ALA A 158 -25.77 3.04 12.23
CA ALA A 158 -26.27 1.79 11.67
C ALA A 158 -27.66 1.52 12.24
N ALA A 159 -28.72 1.67 11.45
CA ALA A 159 -30.10 1.61 11.93
C ALA A 159 -30.71 0.20 11.80
N ASP A 160 -31.15 -0.39 12.92
CA ASP A 160 -31.76 -1.73 12.94
C ASP A 160 -33.18 -1.75 12.33
N LYS A 161 -33.97 -0.69 12.54
CA LYS A 161 -35.32 -0.51 11.94
C LYS A 161 -35.31 0.51 10.80
N PRO A 162 -36.16 0.38 9.76
CA PRO A 162 -36.14 1.25 8.58
C PRO A 162 -36.19 2.74 8.92
N VAL A 163 -35.26 3.54 8.40
CA VAL A 163 -35.14 4.98 8.72
C VAL A 163 -36.36 5.81 8.25
N ALA A 164 -37.18 5.25 7.36
CA ALA A 164 -38.48 5.80 6.97
C ALA A 164 -39.54 5.71 8.09
N ASP A 165 -39.46 4.69 8.94
CA ASP A 165 -40.42 4.42 10.03
C ASP A 165 -40.05 5.15 11.34
N TRP A 166 -38.92 5.87 11.36
CA TRP A 166 -38.44 6.62 12.53
C TRP A 166 -39.31 7.85 12.81
N THR A 167 -39.91 7.84 14.00
CA THR A 167 -40.70 8.93 14.58
C THR A 167 -39.82 10.16 14.90
N ALA A 168 -40.45 11.27 15.28
CA ALA A 168 -39.71 12.43 15.80
C ALA A 168 -38.90 12.07 17.06
N ALA A 169 -39.48 11.32 18.00
CA ALA A 169 -38.80 10.92 19.23
C ALA A 169 -37.58 9.99 18.98
N ASP A 170 -37.63 9.14 17.95
CA ASP A 170 -36.48 8.33 17.53
C ASP A 170 -35.33 9.22 17.04
N ARG A 171 -35.64 10.31 16.32
CA ARG A 171 -34.64 11.27 15.81
C ARG A 171 -34.06 12.10 16.95
N GLU A 172 -34.87 12.58 17.88
CA GLU A 172 -34.36 13.25 19.09
C GLU A 172 -33.41 12.33 19.88
N THR A 173 -33.76 11.04 20.03
CA THR A 173 -32.94 10.04 20.72
C THR A 173 -31.56 9.85 20.07
N LEU A 174 -31.50 9.79 18.74
CA LEU A 174 -30.24 9.78 18.00
C LEU A 174 -29.41 11.05 18.29
N LEU A 175 -30.04 12.23 18.29
CA LEU A 175 -29.35 13.50 18.51
C LEU A 175 -28.86 13.66 19.95
N ASP A 176 -29.54 13.11 20.97
CA ASP A 176 -29.07 13.08 22.36
C ASP A 176 -27.81 12.21 22.49
N ALA A 177 -27.85 11.00 21.93
CA ALA A 177 -26.71 10.09 21.93
C ALA A 177 -25.52 10.65 21.14
N THR A 178 -25.77 11.30 19.99
CA THR A 178 -24.72 11.96 19.20
C THR A 178 -24.12 13.16 19.94
N ALA A 179 -24.95 14.00 20.58
CA ALA A 179 -24.45 15.14 21.35
C ALA A 179 -23.53 14.69 22.49
N SER A 180 -23.94 13.69 23.28
CA SER A 180 -23.12 13.13 24.36
C SER A 180 -21.77 12.61 23.84
N LEU A 181 -21.75 11.92 22.70
CA LEU A 181 -20.50 11.43 22.10
C LEU A 181 -19.57 12.55 21.64
N LEU A 182 -20.10 13.66 21.12
CA LEU A 182 -19.29 14.81 20.70
C LEU A 182 -18.72 15.59 21.90
N GLU A 183 -19.50 15.72 22.98
CA GLU A 183 -19.02 16.26 24.26
C GLU A 183 -17.91 15.39 24.89
N GLU A 184 -18.06 14.07 24.84
CA GLU A 184 -17.05 13.11 25.34
C GLU A 184 -15.73 13.12 24.52
N LEU A 185 -15.78 13.58 23.27
CA LEU A 185 -14.60 13.76 22.41
C LEU A 185 -13.98 15.17 22.51
N ASP A 186 -14.54 16.07 23.31
CA ASP A 186 -14.11 17.46 23.58
C ASP A 186 -13.37 18.17 22.42
N GLY A 187 -14.04 18.27 21.27
CA GLY A 187 -13.51 19.01 20.11
C GLY A 187 -12.54 18.26 19.22
N ALA A 188 -12.18 17.01 19.54
CA ALA A 188 -11.47 16.13 18.62
C ALA A 188 -12.30 15.78 17.37
N MET A 189 -13.63 15.94 17.39
CA MET A 189 -14.52 15.62 16.27
C MET A 189 -15.54 16.72 15.98
N TYR A 190 -15.73 17.02 14.70
CA TYR A 190 -16.79 17.88 14.16
C TYR A 190 -17.66 17.08 13.17
N THR A 191 -18.98 17.23 13.24
CA THR A 191 -19.93 16.59 12.32
C THR A 191 -20.87 17.58 11.64
N GLY A 192 -21.70 17.10 10.72
CA GLY A 192 -22.52 17.89 9.81
C GLY A 192 -23.55 17.04 9.08
N CYS A 193 -24.17 17.57 8.02
CA CYS A 193 -25.16 16.82 7.24
C CYS A 193 -24.54 15.65 6.44
N ASP A 194 -25.27 14.54 6.32
CA ASP A 194 -25.04 13.45 5.36
C ASP A 194 -26.41 12.78 5.07
N MET A 195 -26.42 11.50 4.67
CA MET A 195 -27.60 10.75 4.27
C MET A 195 -28.58 10.56 5.44
N ASN A 196 -29.86 10.89 5.18
CA ASN A 196 -30.99 10.90 6.12
C ASN A 196 -30.88 11.86 7.33
N THR A 197 -29.88 12.75 7.37
CA THR A 197 -29.88 13.91 8.27
C THR A 197 -30.25 15.19 7.52
N THR A 198 -30.53 16.27 8.25
CA THR A 198 -31.03 17.54 7.71
C THR A 198 -30.43 18.75 8.44
N PRO A 199 -30.42 19.95 7.84
CA PRO A 199 -29.97 21.16 8.53
C PRO A 199 -30.72 21.45 9.84
N ALA A 200 -32.02 21.13 9.92
CA ALA A 200 -32.79 21.25 11.15
C ALA A 200 -32.32 20.29 12.26
N MET A 201 -31.94 19.06 11.90
CA MET A 201 -31.32 18.11 12.84
C MET A 201 -29.92 18.58 13.26
N MET A 202 -29.15 19.20 12.35
CA MET A 202 -27.84 19.77 12.68
C MET A 202 -27.95 21.00 13.59
N GLN A 203 -28.94 21.87 13.38
CA GLN A 203 -29.23 22.96 14.33
C GLN A 203 -29.59 22.41 15.71
N SER A 204 -30.49 21.42 15.78
CA SER A 204 -30.82 20.81 17.07
C SER A 204 -29.62 20.12 17.73
N LEU A 205 -28.71 19.52 16.96
CA LEU A 205 -27.47 18.93 17.49
C LEU A 205 -26.51 20.00 18.02
N HIS A 206 -26.33 21.09 17.26
CA HIS A 206 -25.52 22.25 17.63
C HIS A 206 -26.02 22.90 18.92
N ASP A 207 -27.34 23.10 19.05
CA ASP A 207 -27.98 23.63 20.26
C ASP A 207 -27.74 22.72 21.48
N ARG A 208 -27.81 21.40 21.28
CA ARG A 208 -27.55 20.37 22.32
C ARG A 208 -26.07 20.33 22.75
N CYS A 209 -25.13 20.59 21.84
CA CYS A 209 -23.69 20.74 22.13
C CYS A 209 -23.30 22.16 22.62
N GLY A 210 -24.28 23.02 22.93
CA GLY A 210 -24.03 24.38 23.42
C GLY A 210 -23.35 25.30 22.39
N GLY A 211 -23.60 25.08 21.10
CA GLY A 211 -23.01 25.84 19.99
C GLY A 211 -21.68 25.31 19.46
N ARG A 212 -21.34 24.04 19.73
CA ARG A 212 -20.06 23.41 19.38
C ARG A 212 -20.23 22.19 18.47
N TYR A 213 -19.10 21.66 18.00
CA TYR A 213 -18.93 20.34 17.34
C TYR A 213 -19.77 20.06 16.06
N VAL A 214 -20.53 21.04 15.57
CA VAL A 214 -21.31 20.95 14.34
C VAL A 214 -20.85 22.01 13.33
N LEU A 215 -20.44 21.56 12.15
CA LEU A 215 -20.17 22.34 10.95
C LEU A 215 -21.19 21.90 9.89
N ALA A 216 -22.04 22.82 9.46
CA ALA A 216 -23.16 22.54 8.56
C ALA A 216 -23.70 23.80 7.87
N ALA A 217 -22.89 24.86 7.83
CA ALA A 217 -23.25 26.22 7.42
C ALA A 217 -24.32 26.90 8.31
N LEU A 218 -24.46 26.48 9.58
CA LEU A 218 -25.43 27.07 10.51
C LEU A 218 -25.16 28.56 10.76
N ALA A 219 -23.90 29.00 10.66
CA ALA A 219 -23.53 30.40 10.77
C ALA A 219 -23.92 31.25 9.53
N ASN A 220 -24.40 30.64 8.45
CA ASN A 220 -24.94 31.33 7.27
C ASN A 220 -26.13 30.54 6.71
N GLU A 221 -27.32 30.76 7.27
CA GLU A 221 -28.57 30.04 6.93
C GLU A 221 -28.90 29.98 5.43
N THR A 222 -28.36 30.91 4.64
CA THR A 222 -28.57 30.98 3.18
C THR A 222 -27.56 30.14 2.37
N CYS A 223 -26.50 29.62 2.99
CA CYS A 223 -25.47 28.81 2.36
C CYS A 223 -25.72 27.31 2.58
N CYS A 224 -26.19 26.59 1.58
CA CYS A 224 -26.29 25.13 1.63
C CYS A 224 -24.94 24.42 1.26
N PRO A 225 -24.40 23.51 2.10
CA PRO A 225 -23.20 22.72 1.77
C PRO A 225 -23.38 21.75 0.58
N ASN A 226 -24.61 21.30 0.31
CA ASN A 226 -24.91 20.49 -0.88
C ASN A 226 -24.74 21.30 -2.17
N THR A 227 -25.14 22.58 -2.15
CA THR A 227 -24.96 23.51 -3.28
C THR A 227 -23.48 23.89 -3.46
N ALA A 228 -22.71 24.04 -2.37
CA ALA A 228 -21.25 24.18 -2.49
C ALA A 228 -20.60 22.92 -3.09
N THR A 229 -21.04 21.73 -2.69
CA THR A 229 -20.59 20.46 -3.29
C THR A 229 -20.95 20.39 -4.77
N ALA A 230 -22.14 20.84 -5.16
CA ALA A 230 -22.53 20.95 -6.56
C ALA A 230 -21.67 21.96 -7.34
N ALA A 231 -21.37 23.12 -6.76
CA ALA A 231 -20.46 24.11 -7.36
C ALA A 231 -19.05 23.53 -7.58
N GLY A 232 -18.55 22.73 -6.63
CA GLY A 232 -17.29 21.98 -6.78
C GLY A 232 -17.34 20.98 -7.94
N VAL A 233 -18.40 20.17 -8.01
CA VAL A 233 -18.59 19.21 -9.12
C VAL A 233 -18.70 19.93 -10.46
N LEU A 234 -19.39 21.07 -10.54
CA LEU A 234 -19.46 21.89 -11.76
C LEU A 234 -18.08 22.42 -12.18
N GLY A 235 -17.22 22.81 -11.21
CA GLY A 235 -15.84 23.20 -11.46
C GLY A 235 -15.00 22.04 -12.02
N ALA A 236 -15.10 20.85 -11.42
CA ALA A 236 -14.43 19.65 -11.90
C ALA A 236 -14.94 19.18 -13.28
N VAL A 237 -16.26 19.19 -13.51
CA VAL A 237 -16.86 18.86 -14.82
C VAL A 237 -16.34 19.83 -15.88
N THR A 238 -16.28 21.13 -15.57
CA THR A 238 -15.74 22.16 -16.47
C THR A 238 -14.29 21.87 -16.87
N ALA A 239 -13.42 21.51 -15.92
CA ALA A 239 -12.04 21.08 -16.20
C ALA A 239 -12.00 19.84 -17.11
N CYS A 240 -12.82 18.81 -16.82
CA CYS A 240 -12.85 17.56 -17.59
C CYS A 240 -13.43 17.68 -19.03
N VAL A 241 -14.09 18.78 -19.39
CA VAL A 241 -14.71 18.96 -20.73
C VAL A 241 -14.12 20.12 -21.54
N ASP A 242 -12.79 20.27 -21.53
CA ASP A 242 -12.04 21.31 -22.28
C ASP A 242 -12.21 22.75 -21.72
N GLY A 243 -12.65 22.90 -20.47
CA GLY A 243 -12.74 24.19 -19.77
C GLY A 243 -14.03 25.00 -20.01
N ASP A 244 -14.97 24.47 -20.80
CA ASP A 244 -16.26 25.08 -21.15
C ASP A 244 -17.34 24.00 -21.38
N VAL A 245 -18.44 24.05 -20.61
CA VAL A 245 -19.55 23.09 -20.72
C VAL A 245 -20.56 23.43 -21.83
N ARG A 246 -20.42 24.59 -22.49
CA ARG A 246 -21.38 25.03 -23.52
C ARG A 246 -21.28 24.15 -24.76
N GLY A 247 -22.44 23.73 -25.26
CA GLY A 247 -22.51 22.78 -26.39
C GLY A 247 -22.20 21.32 -26.01
N LYS A 248 -21.79 21.05 -24.76
CA LYS A 248 -21.52 19.70 -24.24
C LYS A 248 -22.78 18.99 -23.77
N THR A 249 -22.68 17.69 -23.55
CA THR A 249 -23.79 16.80 -23.18
C THR A 249 -23.48 16.01 -21.92
N PHE A 250 -24.48 15.82 -21.06
CA PHE A 250 -24.28 15.29 -19.70
C PHE A 250 -25.36 14.28 -19.29
N VAL A 251 -24.99 13.37 -18.39
CA VAL A 251 -25.91 12.46 -17.69
C VAL A 251 -25.66 12.59 -16.19
N VAL A 252 -26.68 12.96 -15.42
CA VAL A 252 -26.60 13.11 -13.96
C VAL A 252 -27.44 12.02 -13.29
N HIS A 253 -26.82 11.23 -12.40
CA HIS A 253 -27.47 10.11 -11.71
C HIS A 253 -27.57 10.38 -10.20
N GLY A 254 -28.79 10.36 -9.67
CA GLY A 254 -29.10 10.75 -8.28
C GLY A 254 -29.39 12.23 -8.19
N CYS A 255 -30.65 12.62 -8.43
CA CYS A 255 -31.13 14.00 -8.45
C CYS A 255 -31.53 14.50 -7.05
N GLY A 256 -30.75 14.09 -6.03
CA GLY A 256 -30.84 14.61 -4.66
C GLY A 256 -30.25 16.01 -4.52
N GLY A 257 -30.00 16.46 -3.28
CA GLY A 257 -29.56 17.83 -2.98
C GLY A 257 -28.28 18.29 -3.70
N VAL A 258 -27.37 17.38 -4.04
CA VAL A 258 -26.17 17.68 -4.84
C VAL A 258 -26.46 17.54 -6.34
N GLY A 259 -26.82 16.35 -6.82
CA GLY A 259 -27.00 16.09 -8.25
C GLY A 259 -28.11 16.93 -8.90
N GLY A 260 -29.16 17.27 -8.15
CA GLY A 260 -30.20 18.18 -8.63
C GLY A 260 -29.68 19.61 -8.88
N ALA A 261 -28.81 20.11 -7.99
CA ALA A 261 -28.14 21.40 -8.17
C ALA A 261 -27.08 21.35 -9.28
N VAL A 262 -26.38 20.23 -9.46
CA VAL A 262 -25.45 20.05 -10.60
C VAL A 262 -26.21 20.05 -11.94
N ALA A 263 -27.31 19.31 -12.05
CA ALA A 263 -28.10 19.27 -13.28
C ALA A 263 -28.68 20.66 -13.64
N ALA A 264 -29.23 21.38 -12.66
CA ALA A 264 -29.69 22.76 -12.86
C ALA A 264 -28.55 23.71 -13.26
N GLY A 265 -27.39 23.63 -12.60
CA GLY A 265 -26.23 24.44 -12.91
C GLY A 265 -25.66 24.17 -14.31
N LEU A 266 -25.66 22.92 -14.79
CA LEU A 266 -25.25 22.58 -16.16
C LEU A 266 -26.20 23.19 -17.21
N VAL A 267 -27.50 23.27 -16.93
CA VAL A 267 -28.47 23.97 -17.79
C VAL A 267 -28.21 25.49 -17.78
N GLU A 268 -27.96 26.09 -16.60
CA GLU A 268 -27.65 27.52 -16.46
C GLU A 268 -26.34 27.93 -17.14
N LEU A 269 -25.31 27.08 -17.04
CA LEU A 269 -24.04 27.22 -17.76
C LEU A 269 -24.16 27.07 -19.29
N GLY A 270 -25.30 26.59 -19.81
CA GLY A 270 -25.57 26.49 -21.25
C GLY A 270 -25.14 25.19 -21.93
N ALA A 271 -25.19 24.05 -21.21
CA ALA A 271 -25.05 22.73 -21.81
C ALA A 271 -26.08 22.48 -22.93
N ALA A 272 -25.74 21.67 -23.94
CA ALA A 272 -26.64 21.35 -25.05
C ALA A 272 -27.71 20.31 -24.70
N SER A 273 -27.41 19.40 -23.78
CA SER A 273 -28.34 18.40 -23.25
C SER A 273 -27.87 17.96 -21.87
N VAL A 274 -28.74 18.05 -20.87
CA VAL A 274 -28.54 17.44 -19.55
C VAL A 274 -29.61 16.37 -19.39
N LYS A 275 -29.20 15.13 -19.19
CA LYS A 275 -30.11 14.02 -18.90
C LYS A 275 -30.06 13.66 -17.43
N THR A 276 -31.17 13.25 -16.85
CA THR A 276 -31.35 13.04 -15.41
C THR A 276 -31.92 11.67 -15.10
N VAL A 277 -31.35 11.01 -14.07
CA VAL A 277 -31.77 9.70 -13.59
C VAL A 277 -31.96 9.75 -12.08
N ASP A 278 -33.12 9.30 -11.60
CA ASP A 278 -33.38 9.04 -10.18
C ASP A 278 -34.46 7.95 -10.05
N LEU A 279 -34.48 7.25 -8.92
CA LEU A 279 -35.55 6.28 -8.60
C LEU A 279 -36.88 6.99 -8.30
N ASP A 280 -36.83 8.21 -7.79
CA ASP A 280 -37.98 9.11 -7.69
C ASP A 280 -38.02 10.03 -8.92
N LEU A 281 -38.84 9.68 -9.90
CA LEU A 281 -38.98 10.44 -11.16
C LEU A 281 -39.36 11.93 -10.93
N LYS A 282 -39.89 12.31 -9.76
CA LYS A 282 -40.14 13.72 -9.42
C LYS A 282 -38.86 14.50 -9.12
N ARG A 283 -37.81 13.83 -8.64
CA ARG A 283 -36.48 14.41 -8.43
C ARG A 283 -35.73 14.55 -9.74
N ALA A 284 -35.87 13.56 -10.63
CA ALA A 284 -35.29 13.62 -11.97
C ALA A 284 -35.88 14.73 -12.85
N ALA A 285 -37.13 15.13 -12.61
CA ALA A 285 -37.89 16.12 -13.39
C ALA A 285 -37.43 17.59 -13.19
N ILE A 286 -36.15 17.85 -13.45
CA ILE A 286 -35.50 19.15 -13.30
C ILE A 286 -35.77 20.02 -14.54
N PRO A 287 -36.11 21.32 -14.40
CA PRO A 287 -36.34 22.20 -15.53
C PRO A 287 -35.13 22.26 -16.49
N GLY A 288 -35.38 22.02 -17.79
CA GLY A 288 -34.35 21.98 -18.82
C GLY A 288 -33.66 20.63 -19.02
N CYS A 289 -33.92 19.64 -18.16
CA CYS A 289 -33.33 18.30 -18.25
C CYS A 289 -34.26 17.30 -18.96
N GLU A 290 -33.65 16.28 -19.58
CA GLU A 290 -34.33 15.10 -20.15
C GLU A 290 -34.34 13.96 -19.13
N VAL A 291 -35.52 13.54 -18.66
CA VAL A 291 -35.65 12.44 -17.70
C VAL A 291 -35.47 11.10 -18.42
N LEU A 292 -34.48 10.32 -17.95
CA LEU A 292 -34.27 8.93 -18.36
C LEU A 292 -35.00 7.97 -17.42
N ASP A 293 -35.38 6.82 -17.96
CA ASP A 293 -35.89 5.69 -17.19
C ASP A 293 -34.75 5.08 -16.33
N PRO A 294 -34.89 4.97 -15.00
CA PRO A 294 -33.86 4.39 -14.14
C PRO A 294 -33.58 2.90 -14.41
N GLU A 295 -34.52 2.17 -15.03
CA GLU A 295 -34.34 0.77 -15.44
C GLU A 295 -33.63 0.63 -16.79
N ALA A 296 -33.45 1.73 -17.55
CA ALA A 296 -32.70 1.74 -18.79
C ALA A 296 -31.18 1.79 -18.57
N LYS A 297 -30.39 1.47 -19.61
CA LYS A 297 -28.92 1.54 -19.58
C LYS A 297 -28.39 2.99 -19.64
N TRP A 298 -28.73 3.82 -18.65
CA TRP A 298 -28.33 5.23 -18.58
C TRP A 298 -26.81 5.44 -18.55
N TRP A 299 -26.04 4.46 -18.06
CA TRP A 299 -24.57 4.47 -18.07
C TRP A 299 -23.97 4.29 -19.48
N ALA A 300 -24.74 3.72 -20.42
CA ALA A 300 -24.34 3.50 -21.81
C ALA A 300 -24.87 4.60 -22.76
N VAL A 301 -25.22 5.77 -22.23
CA VAL A 301 -25.60 6.96 -23.01
C VAL A 301 -24.34 7.72 -23.42
N ASP A 302 -24.25 8.09 -24.70
CA ASP A 302 -23.17 8.95 -25.22
C ASP A 302 -23.28 10.37 -24.63
N CYS A 303 -22.19 10.84 -24.00
CA CYS A 303 -22.10 12.15 -23.36
C CYS A 303 -20.64 12.59 -23.12
N ASP A 304 -20.42 13.87 -22.85
CA ASP A 304 -19.10 14.40 -22.47
C ASP A 304 -18.72 14.07 -21.01
N ALA A 305 -19.68 14.11 -20.08
CA ALA A 305 -19.48 13.60 -18.72
C ALA A 305 -20.71 12.87 -18.13
N LEU A 306 -20.42 11.76 -17.44
CA LEU A 306 -21.34 11.06 -16.54
C LEU A 306 -21.08 11.49 -15.09
N VAL A 307 -22.14 11.89 -14.39
CA VAL A 307 -22.07 12.56 -13.10
C VAL A 307 -22.87 11.80 -12.04
N PRO A 308 -22.25 10.86 -11.30
CA PRO A 308 -22.89 10.14 -10.21
C PRO A 308 -22.92 10.97 -8.91
N CYS A 309 -24.12 11.25 -8.39
CA CYS A 309 -24.38 12.00 -7.15
C CYS A 309 -25.34 11.24 -6.21
N SER A 310 -25.33 9.91 -6.30
CA SER A 310 -26.22 8.97 -5.60
C SER A 310 -25.51 8.26 -4.44
N ALA A 311 -26.08 7.14 -3.97
CA ALA A 311 -25.36 6.18 -3.13
C ALA A 311 -24.11 5.61 -3.82
N SER A 312 -23.23 5.02 -3.01
CA SER A 312 -22.00 4.32 -3.39
C SER A 312 -22.26 3.13 -4.35
N GLY A 313 -21.23 2.72 -5.09
CA GLY A 313 -21.20 1.43 -5.80
C GLY A 313 -22.04 1.33 -7.08
N VAL A 314 -22.63 2.43 -7.57
CA VAL A 314 -23.57 2.40 -8.71
C VAL A 314 -22.93 1.97 -10.03
N LEU A 315 -21.61 2.13 -10.20
CA LEU A 315 -20.85 1.60 -11.33
C LEU A 315 -20.20 0.26 -10.97
N THR A 316 -20.85 -0.83 -11.37
CA THR A 316 -20.28 -2.19 -11.36
C THR A 316 -19.28 -2.38 -12.50
N ALA A 317 -18.48 -3.46 -12.48
CA ALA A 317 -17.56 -3.76 -13.58
C ALA A 317 -18.28 -3.95 -14.93
N GLU A 318 -19.48 -4.55 -14.91
CA GLU A 318 -20.37 -4.64 -16.08
C GLU A 318 -20.76 -3.26 -16.60
N ARG A 319 -21.30 -2.38 -15.76
CA ARG A 319 -21.70 -1.01 -16.14
C ARG A 319 -20.50 -0.18 -16.64
N ALA A 320 -19.37 -0.30 -15.95
CA ALA A 320 -18.11 0.32 -16.35
C ALA A 320 -17.65 -0.15 -17.75
N SER A 321 -17.87 -1.43 -18.08
CA SER A 321 -17.53 -2.00 -19.38
C SER A 321 -18.43 -1.54 -20.53
N GLU A 322 -19.54 -0.86 -20.22
CA GLU A 322 -20.50 -0.31 -21.20
C GLU A 322 -20.45 1.22 -21.32
N LEU A 323 -19.58 1.91 -20.56
CA LEU A 323 -19.46 3.37 -20.61
C LEU A 323 -19.07 3.87 -22.01
N ILE A 324 -19.79 4.89 -22.48
CA ILE A 324 -19.55 5.64 -23.72
C ILE A 324 -19.07 7.08 -23.43
N CYS A 325 -19.25 7.56 -22.20
CA CYS A 325 -18.89 8.91 -21.78
C CYS A 325 -17.39 9.22 -21.87
N ARG A 326 -17.02 10.47 -22.19
CA ARG A 326 -15.59 10.88 -22.19
C ARG A 326 -14.98 10.96 -20.79
N SER A 327 -15.80 11.28 -19.79
CA SER A 327 -15.36 11.45 -18.41
C SER A 327 -16.42 10.98 -17.39
N VAL A 328 -15.96 10.63 -16.18
CA VAL A 328 -16.80 10.37 -15.01
C VAL A 328 -16.36 11.32 -13.89
N VAL A 329 -17.28 12.14 -13.40
CA VAL A 329 -17.00 13.24 -12.45
C VAL A 329 -18.14 13.33 -11.43
N GLY A 330 -17.93 12.91 -10.18
CA GLY A 330 -19.03 12.61 -9.26
C GLY A 330 -19.00 13.29 -7.88
N ALA A 331 -20.00 12.95 -7.06
CA ALA A 331 -20.15 13.29 -5.65
C ALA A 331 -20.97 12.23 -4.86
N SER A 332 -20.79 10.95 -5.20
CA SER A 332 -21.29 9.79 -4.45
C SER A 332 -20.38 9.34 -3.28
N ASN A 333 -19.21 9.96 -3.13
CA ASN A 333 -18.00 9.58 -2.40
C ASN A 333 -17.31 8.30 -2.93
N LEU A 334 -18.06 7.27 -3.35
CA LEU A 334 -17.51 5.99 -3.82
C LEU A 334 -18.32 5.47 -5.03
N PRO A 335 -18.11 5.97 -6.25
CA PRO A 335 -19.00 5.69 -7.39
C PRO A 335 -18.89 4.26 -7.94
N PHE A 336 -17.77 3.58 -7.71
CA PHE A 336 -17.48 2.24 -8.23
C PHE A 336 -17.72 1.16 -7.18
N ALA A 337 -18.30 0.02 -7.59
CA ALA A 337 -18.55 -1.12 -6.70
C ALA A 337 -17.26 -1.86 -6.28
N SER A 338 -16.18 -1.69 -7.04
CA SER A 338 -14.88 -2.33 -6.78
C SER A 338 -13.72 -1.58 -7.44
N VAL A 339 -12.49 -1.88 -7.03
CA VAL A 339 -11.26 -1.37 -7.70
C VAL A 339 -11.19 -1.83 -9.16
N GLU A 340 -11.69 -3.04 -9.47
CA GLU A 340 -11.84 -3.54 -10.83
C GLU A 340 -12.79 -2.65 -11.64
N ALA A 341 -13.98 -2.33 -11.13
CA ALA A 341 -14.94 -1.47 -11.82
C ALA A 341 -14.35 -0.09 -12.13
N ARG A 342 -13.53 0.47 -11.22
CA ARG A 342 -12.75 1.69 -11.49
C ARG A 342 -11.72 1.49 -12.60
N ARG A 343 -10.90 0.42 -12.53
CA ARG A 343 -9.88 0.10 -13.57
C ARG A 343 -10.53 -0.07 -14.96
N VAL A 344 -11.71 -0.69 -15.04
CA VAL A 344 -12.47 -0.87 -16.29
C VAL A 344 -12.98 0.48 -16.86
N ALA A 345 -13.40 1.41 -16.00
CA ALA A 345 -13.79 2.75 -16.42
C ALA A 345 -12.59 3.62 -16.84
N GLU A 346 -11.49 3.58 -16.08
CA GLU A 346 -10.23 4.30 -16.41
C GLU A 346 -9.62 3.84 -17.74
N ALA A 347 -9.88 2.60 -18.17
CA ALA A 347 -9.49 2.10 -19.50
C ALA A 347 -10.35 2.65 -20.66
N ARG A 348 -11.39 3.44 -20.37
CA ARG A 348 -12.37 3.95 -21.35
C ARG A 348 -12.51 5.48 -21.34
N CYS A 349 -12.43 6.08 -20.17
CA CYS A 349 -12.80 7.48 -19.94
C CYS A 349 -11.93 8.13 -18.85
N VAL A 350 -11.93 9.47 -18.81
CA VAL A 350 -11.25 10.23 -17.75
C VAL A 350 -12.08 10.14 -16.46
N VAL A 351 -11.67 9.27 -15.54
CA VAL A 351 -12.26 9.20 -14.20
C VAL A 351 -11.60 10.25 -13.31
N ALA A 352 -12.36 11.29 -12.94
CA ALA A 352 -11.93 12.28 -11.97
C ALA A 352 -12.27 11.78 -10.55
N PRO A 353 -11.27 11.61 -9.65
CA PRO A 353 -11.48 10.98 -8.36
C PRO A 353 -12.25 11.90 -7.40
N GLU A 354 -13.24 11.32 -6.71
CA GLU A 354 -14.16 12.12 -5.90
C GLU A 354 -13.55 12.74 -4.64
N GLY A 355 -12.36 12.30 -4.22
CA GLY A 355 -11.53 13.00 -3.23
C GLY A 355 -11.13 14.43 -3.67
N VAL A 356 -11.14 14.70 -4.98
CA VAL A 356 -10.94 16.03 -5.55
C VAL A 356 -12.28 16.69 -5.90
N THR A 357 -13.15 16.00 -6.64
CA THR A 357 -14.33 16.62 -7.27
C THR A 357 -15.48 16.96 -6.32
N SER A 358 -15.56 16.31 -5.15
CA SER A 358 -16.71 16.39 -4.24
C SER A 358 -16.38 17.03 -2.88
N ALA A 359 -15.43 17.97 -2.88
CA ALA A 359 -14.91 18.59 -1.66
C ALA A 359 -15.72 19.81 -1.14
N GLY A 360 -16.76 20.26 -1.84
CA GLY A 360 -17.40 21.54 -1.52
C GLY A 360 -17.97 21.67 -0.10
N ALA A 361 -18.51 20.59 0.49
CA ALA A 361 -18.91 20.58 1.90
C ALA A 361 -17.72 20.80 2.85
N VAL A 362 -16.61 20.07 2.69
CA VAL A 362 -15.43 20.22 3.59
C VAL A 362 -14.69 21.54 3.39
N ILE A 363 -14.81 22.15 2.20
CA ILE A 363 -14.36 23.53 1.95
C ILE A 363 -15.24 24.52 2.72
N VAL A 364 -16.57 24.34 2.72
CA VAL A 364 -17.49 25.14 3.55
C VAL A 364 -17.19 24.98 5.03
N ASP A 365 -17.00 23.76 5.54
CA ASP A 365 -16.67 23.48 6.94
C ASP A 365 -15.35 24.17 7.36
N SER A 366 -14.34 24.18 6.48
CA SER A 366 -13.09 24.91 6.68
C SER A 366 -13.30 26.43 6.75
N ILE A 367 -14.17 26.99 5.90
CA ILE A 367 -14.50 28.42 5.92
C ILE A 367 -15.33 28.79 7.16
N GLU A 368 -16.31 27.97 7.55
CA GLU A 368 -17.13 28.15 8.75
C GLU A 368 -16.28 28.13 10.03
N HIS A 369 -15.28 27.25 10.10
CA HIS A 369 -14.39 27.13 11.25
C HIS A 369 -13.26 28.17 11.28
N TYR A 370 -12.51 28.34 10.20
CA TYR A 370 -11.28 29.16 10.17
C TYR A 370 -11.48 30.59 9.64
N ALA A 371 -12.63 30.93 9.06
CA ALA A 371 -12.99 32.29 8.66
C ALA A 371 -14.43 32.70 9.07
N PRO A 372 -14.88 32.44 10.32
CA PRO A 372 -16.28 32.51 10.72
C PRO A 372 -16.95 33.89 10.52
N LEU A 373 -16.21 34.99 10.64
CA LEU A 373 -16.75 36.33 10.38
C LEU A 373 -17.05 36.54 8.89
N ASN A 374 -16.08 36.24 8.03
CA ASN A 374 -16.24 36.33 6.58
C ASN A 374 -17.27 35.32 6.06
N PHE A 375 -17.44 34.18 6.73
CA PHE A 375 -18.47 33.20 6.40
C PHE A 375 -19.89 33.71 6.69
N ARG A 376 -20.11 34.35 7.85
CA ARG A 376 -21.39 34.94 8.27
C ARG A 376 -21.82 36.11 7.37
N GLU A 377 -20.87 36.95 6.96
CA GLU A 377 -21.15 38.16 6.19
C GLU A 377 -21.16 37.94 4.66
N ALA A 378 -20.65 36.81 4.16
CA ALA A 378 -20.59 36.55 2.73
C ALA A 378 -21.97 36.15 2.13
N PRO A 379 -22.32 36.69 0.94
CA PRO A 379 -23.36 36.09 0.10
C PRO A 379 -22.98 34.64 -0.26
N PRO A 380 -23.91 33.66 -0.20
CA PRO A 380 -23.64 32.26 -0.53
C PRO A 380 -23.01 32.07 -1.91
N SER A 381 -23.39 32.91 -2.89
CA SER A 381 -22.80 32.89 -4.23
C SER A 381 -21.28 33.08 -4.21
N LYS A 382 -20.71 33.80 -3.24
CA LYS A 382 -19.25 33.97 -3.11
C LYS A 382 -18.55 32.74 -2.52
N VAL A 383 -19.23 31.99 -1.65
CA VAL A 383 -18.76 30.68 -1.18
C VAL A 383 -18.79 29.67 -2.33
N TYR A 384 -19.84 29.73 -3.17
CA TYR A 384 -19.99 28.86 -4.35
C TYR A 384 -19.01 29.22 -5.49
N ASP A 385 -18.85 30.50 -5.83
CA ASP A 385 -17.83 31.01 -6.76
C ASP A 385 -16.45 30.50 -6.34
N PHE A 386 -16.07 30.66 -5.06
CA PHE A 386 -14.78 30.20 -4.53
C PHE A 386 -14.62 28.67 -4.59
N THR A 387 -15.67 27.92 -4.25
CA THR A 387 -15.62 26.45 -4.28
C THR A 387 -15.53 25.92 -5.72
N PHE A 388 -16.23 26.55 -6.67
CA PHE A 388 -16.10 26.27 -8.10
C PHE A 388 -14.67 26.55 -8.58
N GLU A 389 -14.12 27.73 -8.28
CA GLU A 389 -12.75 28.09 -8.68
C GLU A 389 -11.70 27.15 -8.08
N ALA A 390 -11.79 26.84 -6.78
CA ALA A 390 -10.84 25.97 -6.07
C ALA A 390 -10.86 24.53 -6.59
N VAL A 391 -12.06 23.92 -6.73
CA VAL A 391 -12.18 22.54 -7.21
C VAL A 391 -11.85 22.44 -8.71
N ARG A 392 -12.20 23.46 -9.51
CA ARG A 392 -11.76 23.55 -10.91
C ARG A 392 -10.23 23.57 -11.00
N ALA A 393 -9.58 24.53 -10.34
CA ALA A 393 -8.13 24.70 -10.42
C ALA A 393 -7.38 23.44 -9.98
N LYS A 394 -7.80 22.80 -8.88
CA LYS A 394 -7.22 21.55 -8.40
C LYS A 394 -7.50 20.35 -9.34
N THR A 395 -8.62 20.37 -10.08
CA THR A 395 -8.90 19.36 -11.12
C THR A 395 -8.06 19.60 -12.38
N ASP A 396 -7.93 20.85 -12.85
CA ASP A 396 -7.04 21.22 -13.95
C ASP A 396 -5.57 20.82 -13.65
N GLU A 397 -5.12 21.05 -12.40
CA GLU A 397 -3.82 20.62 -11.87
C GLU A 397 -3.67 19.09 -11.87
N LEU A 398 -4.67 18.35 -11.37
CA LEU A 398 -4.68 16.88 -11.36
C LEU A 398 -4.60 16.29 -12.77
N LEU A 399 -5.38 16.82 -13.71
CA LEU A 399 -5.39 16.37 -15.10
C LEU A 399 -4.05 16.67 -15.77
N ALA A 400 -3.42 17.82 -15.48
CA ALA A 400 -2.09 18.15 -15.97
C ALA A 400 -1.00 17.21 -15.39
N ALA A 401 -1.03 16.93 -14.09
CA ALA A 401 -0.10 16.01 -13.43
C ALA A 401 -0.25 14.57 -13.97
N ALA A 402 -1.49 14.07 -14.07
CA ALA A 402 -1.79 12.75 -14.62
C ALA A 402 -1.32 12.61 -16.08
N ALA A 403 -1.52 13.65 -16.91
CA ALA A 403 -1.09 13.67 -18.30
C ALA A 403 0.44 13.78 -18.46
N ALA A 404 1.13 14.53 -17.59
CA ALA A 404 2.58 14.63 -17.58
C ALA A 404 3.25 13.30 -17.20
N ASP A 405 2.66 12.58 -16.25
CA ASP A 405 3.18 11.31 -15.72
C ASP A 405 2.70 10.07 -16.49
N GLY A 406 1.68 10.19 -17.34
CA GLY A 406 1.10 9.09 -18.10
C GLY A 406 0.32 8.08 -17.25
N VAL A 407 -0.31 8.55 -16.16
CA VAL A 407 -1.10 7.77 -15.20
C VAL A 407 -2.58 8.19 -15.22
N SER A 408 -3.48 7.43 -14.59
CA SER A 408 -4.88 7.88 -14.43
C SER A 408 -4.99 8.95 -13.34
N PRO A 409 -6.00 9.85 -13.38
CA PRO A 409 -6.13 10.92 -12.38
C PRO A 409 -6.27 10.41 -10.95
N THR A 410 -6.85 9.23 -10.73
CA THR A 410 -6.90 8.58 -9.40
C THR A 410 -5.51 8.23 -8.84
N VAL A 411 -4.51 7.98 -9.70
CA VAL A 411 -3.11 7.74 -9.27
C VAL A 411 -2.36 9.05 -9.04
N ALA A 412 -2.77 10.15 -9.68
CA ALA A 412 -2.11 11.45 -9.58
C ALA A 412 -2.49 12.26 -8.33
N ILE A 413 -3.42 11.82 -7.49
CA ILE A 413 -3.91 12.58 -6.32
C ILE A 413 -2.78 13.06 -5.39
N PRO A 414 -1.76 12.25 -5.02
CA PRO A 414 -0.68 12.69 -4.13
C PRO A 414 0.27 13.72 -4.75
N LEU A 415 0.17 13.97 -6.07
CA LEU A 415 1.01 14.92 -6.80
C LEU A 415 0.46 16.34 -6.76
N VAL A 416 -0.78 16.52 -6.28
CA VAL A 416 -1.50 17.80 -6.26
C VAL A 416 -1.99 18.17 -4.86
N GLU A 417 -1.28 17.72 -3.83
CA GLU A 417 -1.52 18.17 -2.46
C GLU A 417 -1.25 19.68 -2.34
N GLU A 418 -1.96 20.37 -1.45
CA GLU A 418 -1.96 21.83 -1.41
C GLU A 418 -0.61 22.40 -0.95
N ALA A 419 -0.02 23.27 -1.77
CA ALA A 419 1.29 23.89 -1.52
C ALA A 419 1.21 25.19 -0.73
N ASP A 420 0.01 25.80 -0.61
CA ASP A 420 -0.24 26.90 0.33
C ASP A 420 -0.40 26.33 1.75
N PRO A 421 0.51 26.64 2.70
CA PRO A 421 0.45 26.08 4.05
C PRO A 421 -0.75 26.59 4.87
N ARG A 422 -1.45 27.63 4.38
CA ARG A 422 -2.67 28.16 5.01
C ARG A 422 -3.87 27.28 4.68
N ARG A 423 -4.78 27.14 5.64
CA ARG A 423 -6.00 26.33 5.45
C ARG A 423 -6.91 26.97 4.40
N ILE A 424 -7.69 26.20 3.65
CA ILE A 424 -8.55 26.77 2.59
C ILE A 424 -9.60 27.76 3.09
N GLY A 425 -10.10 27.57 4.32
CA GLY A 425 -10.92 28.58 5.03
C GLY A 425 -10.19 29.91 5.25
N GLU A 426 -8.93 29.88 5.67
CA GLU A 426 -8.09 31.07 5.83
C GLU A 426 -7.87 31.77 4.48
N ARG A 427 -7.68 30.97 3.41
CA ARG A 427 -7.46 31.43 2.03
C ARG A 427 -8.69 32.11 1.42
N TYR A 428 -9.93 31.71 1.77
CA TYR A 428 -11.16 32.38 1.36
C TYR A 428 -11.16 33.89 1.71
N SER A 429 -10.64 34.24 2.88
CA SER A 429 -10.50 35.63 3.33
C SER A 429 -9.55 36.45 2.42
N SER A 430 -8.52 35.81 1.88
CA SER A 430 -7.62 36.44 0.90
C SER A 430 -8.28 36.55 -0.48
N TRP A 431 -9.00 35.51 -0.90
CA TRP A 431 -9.71 35.46 -2.18
C TRP A 431 -10.79 36.55 -2.27
N LEU A 432 -11.57 36.75 -1.20
CA LEU A 432 -12.59 37.82 -1.12
C LEU A 432 -12.00 39.21 -1.42
N ALA A 433 -10.76 39.48 -1.01
CA ALA A 433 -10.09 40.78 -1.18
C ALA A 433 -9.47 41.02 -2.57
N THR A 434 -9.44 40.03 -3.46
CA THR A 434 -8.94 40.20 -4.84
C THR A 434 -9.94 40.97 -5.72
N ASP A 435 -9.47 41.72 -6.72
CA ASP A 435 -10.38 42.35 -7.69
C ASP A 435 -11.11 41.28 -8.51
N ALA A 436 -12.42 41.43 -8.72
CA ALA A 436 -13.21 40.46 -9.48
C ALA A 436 -12.73 40.30 -10.93
N ARG A 437 -12.00 41.29 -11.48
CA ARG A 437 -11.43 41.27 -12.84
C ARG A 437 -10.17 40.41 -12.97
N ASP A 438 -9.54 40.07 -11.85
CA ASP A 438 -8.33 39.23 -11.80
C ASP A 438 -8.66 37.75 -11.49
N ARG A 439 -9.95 37.39 -11.37
CA ARG A 439 -10.43 36.03 -11.04
C ARG A 439 -10.81 35.22 -12.28
N VAL A 440 -10.67 33.89 -12.19
CA VAL A 440 -10.93 32.95 -13.30
C VAL A 440 -12.31 32.26 -13.15
N GLY A 441 -13.34 33.00 -12.69
CA GLY A 441 -14.62 32.37 -12.35
C GLY A 441 -15.77 33.26 -11.89
N GLY A 442 -15.89 34.52 -12.35
CA GLY A 442 -17.08 35.33 -12.04
C GLY A 442 -18.35 34.81 -12.73
N PHE A 443 -19.13 33.93 -12.09
CA PHE A 443 -20.22 33.22 -12.77
C PHE A 443 -21.65 33.36 -12.20
N LEU A 444 -21.87 33.80 -10.95
CA LEU A 444 -23.24 33.94 -10.39
C LEU A 444 -23.81 35.38 -10.30
N GLN A 445 -23.15 36.41 -10.85
CA GLN A 445 -23.48 37.81 -10.50
C GLN A 445 -23.98 38.75 -11.61
N GLU A 446 -23.92 38.41 -12.91
CA GLU A 446 -24.19 39.40 -13.99
C GLU A 446 -25.48 39.19 -14.81
N HIS A 447 -26.10 38.01 -14.81
CA HIS A 447 -27.14 37.66 -15.81
C HIS A 447 -28.58 38.16 -15.56
N VAL A 448 -28.78 39.15 -14.68
CA VAL A 448 -30.11 39.73 -14.38
C VAL A 448 -30.52 40.85 -15.37
N ALA A 449 -29.63 41.31 -16.26
CA ALA A 449 -29.87 42.49 -17.11
C ALA A 449 -29.67 42.28 -18.64
N ALA A 450 -30.79 42.19 -19.36
CA ALA A 450 -31.04 42.59 -20.76
C ALA A 450 -29.93 42.39 -21.83
N ALA A 451 -30.19 41.47 -22.77
CA ALA A 451 -29.32 41.15 -23.91
C ALA A 451 -29.04 42.31 -24.90
N ARG A 452 -27.85 42.29 -25.52
CA ARG A 452 -27.52 42.98 -26.78
C ARG A 452 -26.52 42.16 -27.63
N PRO A 453 -26.46 42.37 -28.96
CA PRO A 453 -25.85 41.42 -29.90
C PRO A 453 -24.34 41.56 -30.08
N ALA A 454 -23.72 40.51 -30.61
CA ALA A 454 -22.28 40.36 -30.80
C ALA A 454 -21.68 41.20 -31.96
N ALA A 455 -20.35 41.35 -31.92
CA ALA A 455 -19.52 41.92 -32.98
C ALA A 455 -18.31 40.98 -33.28
N PRO A 456 -17.71 41.02 -34.49
CA PRO A 456 -16.84 39.95 -34.98
C PRO A 456 -15.37 40.04 -34.52
N ALA A 457 -14.67 38.90 -34.59
CA ALA A 457 -13.28 38.73 -34.16
C ALA A 457 -12.24 39.39 -35.10
N PRO A 458 -11.12 39.92 -34.57
CA PRO A 458 -9.99 40.43 -35.36
C PRO A 458 -8.99 39.32 -35.74
N THR A 459 -8.38 39.43 -36.92
CA THR A 459 -7.40 38.48 -37.45
C THR A 459 -5.95 38.97 -37.37
N GLY A 460 -5.02 38.08 -37.00
CA GLY A 460 -3.58 38.26 -37.19
C GLY A 460 -2.76 38.38 -35.89
N ALA A 461 -1.46 38.06 -35.86
CA ALA A 461 -0.61 37.47 -36.90
C ALA A 461 0.56 36.68 -36.28
N ARG A 462 1.08 35.67 -36.98
CA ARG A 462 2.25 34.88 -36.52
C ARG A 462 3.53 35.73 -36.50
N ARG A 463 4.34 35.56 -35.46
CA ARG A 463 5.70 36.13 -35.33
C ARG A 463 6.74 34.99 -35.44
N PRO A 464 7.81 35.13 -36.24
CA PRO A 464 8.75 34.04 -36.50
C PRO A 464 9.82 33.87 -35.40
N PRO A 465 10.36 32.66 -35.19
CA PRO A 465 11.45 32.42 -34.24
C PRO A 465 12.78 32.98 -34.75
N GLN A 466 13.55 33.61 -33.87
CA GLN A 466 14.91 34.08 -34.17
C GLN A 466 15.94 32.95 -34.00
N LYS A 467 16.89 32.86 -34.94
CA LYS A 467 18.09 32.02 -34.79
C LYS A 467 19.13 32.77 -33.96
N MET A 468 19.76 32.09 -32.99
CA MET A 468 21.10 32.45 -32.53
C MET A 468 22.14 31.48 -33.11
N ALA A 469 23.33 31.99 -33.39
CA ALA A 469 24.46 31.23 -33.92
C ALA A 469 25.34 30.68 -32.79
N GLY A 470 26.02 29.56 -33.06
CA GLY A 470 26.75 28.81 -32.03
C GLY A 470 28.07 29.45 -31.56
N ARG A 471 28.52 29.02 -30.38
CA ARG A 471 29.92 29.11 -29.93
C ARG A 471 30.56 27.74 -30.02
N ARG A 472 31.86 27.70 -30.33
CA ARG A 472 32.73 26.55 -30.06
C ARG A 472 33.35 26.71 -28.68
N SER A 473 33.51 25.63 -27.94
CA SER A 473 34.45 25.51 -26.81
C SER A 473 35.25 24.21 -26.96
N PHE A 474 36.32 24.09 -26.18
CA PHE A 474 37.34 23.06 -26.35
C PHE A 474 36.99 21.76 -25.60
N SER A 475 37.69 20.69 -25.97
CA SER A 475 37.74 19.43 -25.20
C SER A 475 38.22 19.69 -23.77
N THR A 476 37.31 19.58 -22.81
CA THR A 476 37.60 19.42 -21.39
C THR A 476 37.17 18.02 -20.97
N THR A 477 37.94 17.39 -20.07
CA THR A 477 37.53 16.15 -19.41
C THR A 477 36.12 16.31 -18.83
N SER A 478 35.24 15.32 -19.04
CA SER A 478 33.87 15.42 -18.54
C SER A 478 33.86 15.57 -17.02
N ALA A 479 33.07 16.52 -16.52
CA ALA A 479 32.85 16.68 -15.09
C ALA A 479 31.76 15.69 -14.69
N ARG A 480 32.13 14.70 -13.87
CA ARG A 480 31.19 13.70 -13.34
C ARG A 480 30.02 14.40 -12.66
N THR A 481 28.82 13.89 -12.88
CA THR A 481 27.58 14.46 -12.34
C THR A 481 27.35 14.14 -10.86
N CYS A 482 27.96 13.06 -10.35
CA CYS A 482 27.99 12.70 -8.94
C CYS A 482 29.25 11.85 -8.64
N ASP A 483 29.52 11.57 -7.36
CA ASP A 483 30.59 10.66 -6.96
C ASP A 483 30.07 9.21 -6.94
N THR A 484 28.94 8.98 -6.27
CA THR A 484 28.24 7.68 -6.29
C THR A 484 26.86 7.78 -6.92
N LEU A 485 26.63 6.98 -7.96
CA LEU A 485 25.31 6.71 -8.51
C LEU A 485 24.72 5.43 -7.90
N VAL A 486 23.52 5.52 -7.32
CA VAL A 486 22.79 4.37 -6.78
C VAL A 486 21.60 4.09 -7.69
N VAL A 487 21.45 2.85 -8.16
CA VAL A 487 20.33 2.44 -9.03
C VAL A 487 19.39 1.54 -8.24
N GLY A 488 18.15 2.02 -8.03
CA GLY A 488 17.12 1.44 -7.18
C GLY A 488 16.91 2.24 -5.89
N GLY A 489 15.73 2.83 -5.71
CA GLY A 489 15.29 3.58 -4.52
C GLY A 489 14.67 2.72 -3.43
N GLY A 490 14.84 1.39 -3.48
CA GLY A 490 14.44 0.48 -2.41
C GLY A 490 15.27 0.63 -1.14
N VAL A 491 14.91 -0.10 -0.08
CA VAL A 491 15.49 0.03 1.27
C VAL A 491 17.02 -0.08 1.30
N MET A 492 17.62 -0.86 0.38
CA MET A 492 19.08 -0.95 0.22
C MET A 492 19.68 0.34 -0.34
N GLY A 493 19.12 0.88 -1.44
CA GLY A 493 19.63 2.10 -2.06
C GLY A 493 19.53 3.30 -1.13
N LEU A 494 18.43 3.42 -0.38
CA LEU A 494 18.27 4.44 0.65
C LEU A 494 19.31 4.31 1.78
N ASN A 495 19.47 3.14 2.37
CA ASN A 495 20.46 2.95 3.45
C ASN A 495 21.90 3.17 2.97
N ILE A 496 22.23 2.81 1.72
CA ILE A 496 23.54 3.08 1.11
C ILE A 496 23.75 4.59 0.91
N ALA A 497 22.78 5.29 0.33
CA ALA A 497 22.87 6.74 0.14
C ALA A 497 22.99 7.50 1.47
N TYR A 498 22.19 7.10 2.47
CA TYR A 498 22.23 7.69 3.81
C TYR A 498 23.57 7.43 4.52
N GLN A 499 24.06 6.19 4.52
CA GLN A 499 25.33 5.80 5.15
C GLN A 499 26.56 6.40 4.44
N LEU A 500 26.46 6.73 3.14
CA LEU A 500 27.45 7.54 2.42
C LEU A 500 27.46 8.99 2.97
N LYS A 501 26.31 9.69 2.94
CA LYS A 501 26.21 11.07 3.43
C LYS A 501 26.61 11.24 4.91
N ARG A 502 26.32 10.23 5.74
CA ARG A 502 26.73 10.22 7.16
C ARG A 502 28.26 10.15 7.35
N ARG A 503 28.98 9.50 6.43
CA ARG A 503 30.46 9.39 6.46
C ARG A 503 31.14 10.60 5.85
N ASP A 504 30.60 11.09 4.75
CA ASP A 504 31.11 12.24 4.01
C ASP A 504 29.92 13.13 3.58
N PRO A 505 29.68 14.24 4.30
CA PRO A 505 28.62 15.20 3.97
C PRO A 505 28.83 15.94 2.63
N ASP A 506 30.04 15.98 2.08
CA ASP A 506 30.34 16.61 0.80
C ASP A 506 30.22 15.63 -0.38
N HIS A 507 30.28 14.31 -0.13
CA HIS A 507 30.13 13.25 -1.16
C HIS A 507 28.82 13.40 -1.94
N GLN A 508 28.91 13.50 -3.27
CA GLN A 508 27.75 13.72 -4.13
C GLN A 508 27.08 12.37 -4.46
N VAL A 509 25.84 12.18 -4.02
CA VAL A 509 25.07 10.94 -4.22
C VAL A 509 23.81 11.24 -5.03
N THR A 510 23.63 10.51 -6.14
CA THR A 510 22.37 10.49 -6.91
C THR A 510 21.74 9.10 -6.78
N VAL A 511 20.43 9.04 -6.49
CA VAL A 511 19.62 7.82 -6.46
C VAL A 511 18.61 7.84 -7.60
N LEU A 512 18.62 6.80 -8.44
CA LEU A 512 17.67 6.63 -9.54
C LEU A 512 16.61 5.59 -9.16
N GLU A 513 15.34 5.98 -9.24
CA GLU A 513 14.20 5.09 -9.10
C GLU A 513 13.41 5.06 -10.42
N ALA A 514 13.12 3.86 -10.93
CA ALA A 514 12.38 3.66 -12.16
C ALA A 514 10.86 3.91 -11.99
N ALA A 515 10.35 3.70 -10.78
CA ALA A 515 8.96 3.94 -10.39
C ALA A 515 8.65 5.43 -10.16
N PRO A 516 7.37 5.84 -10.17
CA PRO A 516 6.96 7.22 -9.84
C PRO A 516 7.11 7.58 -8.36
N ALA A 517 7.24 6.58 -7.48
CA ALA A 517 7.35 6.72 -6.02
C ALA A 517 8.18 5.55 -5.44
N LEU A 518 8.49 5.64 -4.14
CA LEU A 518 9.15 4.57 -3.39
C LEU A 518 8.24 3.33 -3.24
N GLY A 519 8.80 2.22 -2.77
CA GLY A 519 8.04 1.03 -2.39
C GLY A 519 7.50 0.16 -3.54
N ALA A 520 7.60 0.58 -4.80
CA ALA A 520 7.09 -0.17 -5.95
C ALA A 520 7.81 -1.51 -6.21
N GLY A 521 9.05 -1.68 -5.74
CA GLY A 521 9.75 -2.96 -5.70
C GLY A 521 9.58 -3.70 -4.36
N SER A 522 10.31 -4.79 -4.15
CA SER A 522 10.22 -5.71 -2.99
C SER A 522 10.21 -5.06 -1.60
N SER A 523 10.68 -3.82 -1.46
CA SER A 523 10.70 -3.12 -0.17
C SER A 523 9.31 -2.71 0.34
N GLY A 524 8.40 -2.22 -0.51
CA GLY A 524 7.06 -1.80 -0.07
C GLY A 524 6.10 -2.96 0.22
N TYR A 525 6.38 -4.13 -0.35
CA TYR A 525 5.67 -5.39 -0.08
C TYR A 525 6.29 -6.20 1.06
N SER A 526 7.33 -5.68 1.73
CA SER A 526 8.00 -6.35 2.84
C SER A 526 7.11 -6.37 4.07
N THR A 527 6.97 -7.54 4.70
CA THR A 527 6.35 -7.67 6.04
C THR A 527 7.14 -6.94 7.12
N GLY A 528 8.41 -6.58 6.85
CA GLY A 528 9.26 -5.82 7.77
C GLY A 528 9.69 -6.59 9.03
N PHE A 529 9.49 -7.92 9.04
CA PHE A 529 9.86 -8.80 10.15
C PHE A 529 11.38 -8.92 10.31
N GLN A 530 11.86 -8.88 11.55
CA GLN A 530 13.27 -8.80 11.94
C GLN A 530 13.59 -9.85 13.01
N ARG A 531 14.60 -10.68 12.73
CA ARG A 531 15.04 -11.85 13.54
C ARG A 531 16.55 -12.03 13.44
N ALA A 532 17.16 -12.54 14.50
CA ALA A 532 18.57 -12.88 14.61
C ALA A 532 18.84 -14.40 14.52
N TYR A 533 17.84 -15.26 14.74
CA TYR A 533 17.95 -16.71 14.47
C TYR A 533 18.36 -16.94 13.01
N TYR A 534 19.57 -17.45 12.73
CA TYR A 534 20.13 -17.65 11.37
C TYR A 534 21.10 -18.84 11.31
N SER A 535 21.40 -19.32 10.10
CA SER A 535 22.36 -20.40 9.86
C SER A 535 23.83 -19.99 10.04
N PHE A 536 24.19 -18.73 9.77
CA PHE A 536 25.57 -18.22 9.82
C PHE A 536 25.73 -17.08 10.83
N ASP A 537 26.87 -17.06 11.53
CA ASP A 537 27.20 -16.12 12.61
C ASP A 537 27.32 -14.68 12.06
N GLU A 538 27.88 -14.56 10.86
CA GLU A 538 28.00 -13.35 10.07
C GLU A 538 26.63 -12.77 9.70
N THR A 539 25.66 -13.63 9.38
CA THR A 539 24.29 -13.20 9.08
C THR A 539 23.49 -12.84 10.35
N MET A 540 23.76 -13.50 11.48
CA MET A 540 23.28 -13.02 12.80
C MET A 540 23.79 -11.60 13.08
N GLY A 541 25.09 -11.35 12.84
CA GLY A 541 25.71 -10.03 12.99
C GLY A 541 25.02 -8.94 12.16
N PHE A 542 24.90 -9.12 10.85
CA PHE A 542 24.21 -8.15 9.98
C PHE A 542 22.75 -7.92 10.39
N ALA A 543 22.04 -8.97 10.84
CA ALA A 543 20.67 -8.84 11.30
C ALA A 543 20.57 -8.07 12.63
N LEU A 544 21.50 -8.27 13.57
CA LEU A 544 21.52 -7.57 14.85
C LEU A 544 21.94 -6.11 14.72
N ASP A 545 22.93 -5.81 13.89
CA ASP A 545 23.33 -4.44 13.55
C ASP A 545 22.13 -3.66 12.96
N GLY A 546 21.34 -4.31 12.11
CA GLY A 546 20.11 -3.74 11.53
C GLY A 546 18.92 -3.64 12.49
N ILE A 547 18.68 -4.66 13.32
CA ILE A 547 17.67 -4.61 14.40
C ILE A 547 17.99 -3.48 15.38
N ASN A 548 19.26 -3.29 15.73
CA ASN A 548 19.70 -2.20 16.60
C ASN A 548 19.42 -0.83 15.99
N ALA A 549 19.64 -0.64 14.68
CA ALA A 549 19.28 0.59 13.97
C ALA A 549 17.75 0.83 13.98
N HIS A 550 16.94 -0.19 13.69
CA HIS A 550 15.48 -0.06 13.67
C HIS A 550 14.85 0.13 15.06
N LYS A 551 15.41 -0.48 16.11
CA LYS A 551 14.96 -0.26 17.50
C LYS A 551 15.23 1.16 18.00
N ASN A 552 16.28 1.80 17.50
CA ASN A 552 16.68 3.16 17.88
C ASN A 552 16.47 4.15 16.72
N TRP A 553 15.37 4.01 15.98
CA TRP A 553 15.21 4.60 14.64
C TRP A 553 15.43 6.12 14.55
N GLN A 554 14.94 6.88 15.53
CA GLN A 554 15.09 8.34 15.56
C GLN A 554 16.55 8.76 15.78
N ASP A 555 17.28 8.06 16.66
CA ASP A 555 18.70 8.27 16.90
C ASP A 555 19.57 7.75 15.75
N TYR A 556 19.11 6.70 15.05
CA TYR A 556 19.74 6.24 13.81
C TYR A 556 19.64 7.33 12.74
N LEU A 557 18.44 7.80 12.39
CA LEU A 557 18.26 8.82 11.34
C LEU A 557 18.72 10.23 11.74
N ALA A 558 19.00 10.45 13.02
CA ALA A 558 19.11 11.78 13.63
C ALA A 558 17.87 12.65 13.32
N ASP A 559 16.68 12.05 13.44
CA ASP A 559 15.40 12.67 13.09
C ASP A 559 14.31 12.30 14.11
N THR A 560 13.97 13.25 14.99
CA THR A 560 12.90 13.11 15.98
C THR A 560 11.50 13.17 15.37
N SER A 561 11.36 13.59 14.11
CA SER A 561 10.10 13.54 13.36
C SER A 561 9.84 12.18 12.70
N ALA A 562 10.82 11.25 12.73
CA ALA A 562 10.63 9.92 12.14
C ALA A 562 9.49 9.16 12.81
N VAL A 563 8.60 8.59 11.99
CA VAL A 563 7.30 8.02 12.40
C VAL A 563 7.29 6.50 12.47
N ALA A 564 8.15 5.82 11.71
CA ALA A 564 8.22 4.35 11.73
C ALA A 564 8.67 3.83 13.10
N ARG A 565 8.08 2.72 13.56
CA ARG A 565 8.34 2.12 14.88
C ARG A 565 8.68 0.64 14.74
N PHE A 566 9.69 0.19 15.48
CA PHE A 566 9.89 -1.23 15.76
C PHE A 566 8.87 -1.68 16.80
N VAL A 567 8.08 -2.70 16.46
CA VAL A 567 7.15 -3.39 17.35
C VAL A 567 7.78 -4.72 17.72
N GLU A 568 8.10 -4.92 19.00
CA GLU A 568 8.60 -6.20 19.49
C GLU A 568 7.44 -7.19 19.63
N THR A 569 7.54 -8.34 18.95
CA THR A 569 6.50 -9.39 18.97
C THR A 569 7.01 -10.72 19.52
N GLY A 570 8.33 -10.91 19.57
CA GLY A 570 8.92 -12.23 19.67
C GLY A 570 8.69 -13.06 18.39
N ALA A 571 9.34 -14.22 18.33
CA ALA A 571 9.21 -15.17 17.24
C ALA A 571 9.30 -16.63 17.73
N LEU A 572 8.40 -17.48 17.24
CA LEU A 572 8.36 -18.90 17.52
C LEU A 572 8.81 -19.70 16.30
N TRP A 573 9.85 -20.52 16.51
CA TRP A 573 10.53 -21.31 15.49
C TRP A 573 10.11 -22.78 15.60
N MET A 574 8.97 -23.14 14.98
CA MET A 574 8.42 -24.51 14.95
C MET A 574 9.00 -25.29 13.76
N LEU A 575 10.33 -25.42 13.71
CA LEU A 575 11.07 -25.86 12.52
C LEU A 575 11.31 -27.39 12.44
N GLY A 576 10.65 -28.18 13.30
CA GLY A 576 10.79 -29.65 13.34
C GLY A 576 12.16 -30.18 13.80
N TYR A 577 12.98 -29.32 14.42
CA TYR A 577 14.23 -29.70 15.08
C TYR A 577 13.98 -30.32 16.45
N ASP A 578 14.88 -31.22 16.88
CA ASP A 578 14.83 -31.82 18.21
C ASP A 578 15.28 -30.84 19.33
N GLU A 579 14.97 -31.19 20.58
CA GLU A 579 15.31 -30.39 21.77
C GLU A 579 16.81 -30.04 21.85
N ALA A 580 17.71 -30.96 21.46
CA ALA A 580 19.15 -30.72 21.53
C ALA A 580 19.64 -29.80 20.41
N GLN A 581 19.03 -29.88 19.22
CA GLN A 581 19.26 -28.92 18.12
C GLN A 581 18.76 -27.52 18.49
N ASN A 582 17.57 -27.42 19.07
CA ASN A 582 16.99 -26.16 19.54
C ASN A 582 17.82 -25.56 20.69
N ALA A 583 18.22 -26.34 21.68
CA ALA A 583 19.09 -25.90 22.77
C ALA A 583 20.47 -25.42 22.27
N ALA A 584 21.05 -26.09 21.27
CA ALA A 584 22.31 -25.64 20.64
C ALA A 584 22.15 -24.30 19.90
N MET A 585 20.98 -24.03 19.30
CA MET A 585 20.69 -22.71 18.72
C MET A 585 20.46 -21.63 19.79
N VAL A 586 19.81 -21.95 20.90
CA VAL A 586 19.68 -21.03 22.05
C VAL A 586 21.05 -20.68 22.65
N GLU A 587 21.94 -21.67 22.83
CA GLU A 587 23.32 -21.43 23.27
C GLU A 587 24.12 -20.57 22.27
N ARG A 588 23.79 -20.66 20.97
CA ARG A 588 24.39 -19.83 19.92
C ARG A 588 23.88 -18.39 19.96
N LEU A 589 22.57 -18.19 20.02
CA LEU A 589 21.92 -16.87 20.15
C LEU A 589 22.42 -16.10 21.38
N ALA A 590 22.59 -16.80 22.50
CA ALA A 590 23.14 -16.21 23.73
C ALA A 590 24.57 -15.63 23.57
N LYS A 591 25.39 -16.16 22.65
CA LYS A 591 26.74 -15.62 22.36
C LYS A 591 26.70 -14.28 21.62
N PHE A 592 25.60 -13.99 20.95
CA PHE A 592 25.29 -12.70 20.32
C PHE A 592 24.45 -11.78 21.23
N GLY A 593 24.23 -12.16 22.50
CA GLY A 593 23.40 -11.40 23.44
C GLY A 593 21.89 -11.53 23.21
N VAL A 594 21.45 -12.43 22.33
CA VAL A 594 20.03 -12.66 22.05
C VAL A 594 19.46 -13.66 23.05
N GLY A 595 18.41 -13.26 23.76
CA GLY A 595 17.64 -14.16 24.62
C GLY A 595 16.76 -15.08 23.79
N ALA A 596 16.75 -16.37 24.12
CA ALA A 596 15.85 -17.35 23.53
C ALA A 596 15.53 -18.48 24.53
N ASP A 597 14.32 -19.04 24.46
CA ASP A 597 13.88 -20.19 25.24
C ASP A 597 13.67 -21.40 24.32
N VAL A 598 13.92 -22.61 24.81
CA VAL A 598 13.38 -23.84 24.19
C VAL A 598 12.03 -24.12 24.84
N LEU A 599 10.99 -24.35 24.03
CA LEU A 599 9.64 -24.68 24.48
C LEU A 599 9.28 -26.11 24.06
N ASP A 600 8.70 -26.86 25.00
CA ASP A 600 7.97 -28.10 24.74
C ASP A 600 6.46 -27.84 24.64
N GLU A 601 5.66 -28.90 24.46
CA GLU A 601 4.21 -28.83 24.35
C GLU A 601 3.55 -28.22 25.60
N ALA A 602 4.08 -28.48 26.80
CA ALA A 602 3.54 -27.97 28.05
C ALA A 602 3.81 -26.47 28.21
N ALA A 603 5.03 -26.02 27.92
CA ALA A 603 5.40 -24.61 27.95
C ALA A 603 4.68 -23.80 26.84
N MET A 604 4.44 -24.41 25.69
CA MET A 604 3.56 -23.86 24.65
C MET A 604 2.12 -23.68 25.12
N GLY A 605 1.54 -24.70 25.78
CA GLY A 605 0.19 -24.62 26.34
C GLY A 605 0.03 -23.57 27.44
N GLU A 606 1.11 -23.23 28.18
CA GLU A 606 1.11 -22.16 29.17
C GLU A 606 1.26 -20.76 28.55
N ARG A 607 2.19 -20.56 27.60
CA ARG A 607 2.44 -19.24 26.99
C ARG A 607 1.47 -18.87 25.86
N PHE A 608 1.14 -19.83 25.00
CA PHE A 608 0.46 -19.60 23.73
C PHE A 608 -0.70 -20.59 23.51
N PRO A 609 -1.71 -20.63 24.41
CA PRO A 609 -2.78 -21.64 24.40
C PRO A 609 -3.68 -21.65 23.15
N LEU A 610 -3.55 -20.65 22.26
CA LEU A 610 -4.24 -20.59 20.97
C LEU A 610 -3.51 -21.37 19.84
N ILE A 611 -2.25 -21.75 20.06
CA ILE A 611 -1.39 -22.45 19.08
C ILE A 611 -1.43 -23.95 19.32
N ASN A 612 -1.90 -24.70 18.32
CA ASN A 612 -1.84 -26.16 18.29
C ASN A 612 -0.39 -26.65 18.15
N CYS A 613 0.00 -27.66 18.92
CA CYS A 613 1.34 -28.28 18.85
C CYS A 613 1.37 -29.58 18.02
N ASP A 614 0.24 -30.09 17.54
CA ASP A 614 0.20 -31.28 16.68
C ASP A 614 0.99 -31.06 15.37
N PRO A 615 1.72 -32.06 14.85
CA PRO A 615 2.34 -31.97 13.54
C PRO A 615 1.28 -31.83 12.45
N MET A 616 1.55 -31.00 11.44
CA MET A 616 0.70 -30.93 10.25
C MET A 616 0.72 -32.30 9.55
N PRO A 617 -0.44 -32.96 9.36
CA PRO A 617 -0.49 -34.30 8.79
C PRO A 617 -0.02 -34.32 7.34
N LYS A 618 0.55 -35.45 6.92
CA LYS A 618 1.05 -35.70 5.56
C LYS A 618 0.27 -36.83 4.93
N PHE A 619 -0.12 -36.70 3.67
CA PHE A 619 -0.89 -37.72 2.96
C PHE A 619 -0.13 -38.27 1.74
N ASP A 620 -0.37 -39.53 1.40
CA ASP A 620 0.08 -40.14 0.14
C ASP A 620 -0.86 -39.80 -1.04
N ALA A 621 -0.55 -40.31 -2.23
CA ALA A 621 -1.35 -40.05 -3.44
C ALA A 621 -2.72 -40.75 -3.41
N GLU A 622 -2.88 -41.73 -2.54
CA GLU A 622 -4.08 -42.51 -2.29
C GLU A 622 -4.95 -41.91 -1.16
N GLY A 623 -4.45 -40.90 -0.44
CA GLY A 623 -5.14 -40.18 0.63
C GLY A 623 -4.97 -40.77 2.04
N ASN A 624 -4.04 -41.71 2.24
CA ASN A 624 -3.71 -42.24 3.57
C ASN A 624 -2.73 -41.30 4.28
N GLU A 625 -2.86 -41.18 5.61
CA GLU A 625 -1.89 -40.44 6.41
C GLU A 625 -0.55 -41.22 6.53
N VAL A 626 0.56 -40.50 6.36
CA VAL A 626 1.92 -41.05 6.31
C VAL A 626 2.63 -40.76 7.62
N ASP A 627 3.19 -41.80 8.26
CA ASP A 627 4.09 -41.63 9.40
C ASP A 627 5.34 -40.84 8.97
N GLN A 628 5.48 -39.65 9.54
CA GLN A 628 6.57 -38.72 9.24
C GLN A 628 7.84 -39.00 10.07
N GLY A 629 7.79 -39.94 11.01
CA GLY A 629 8.94 -40.32 11.86
C GLY A 629 9.42 -39.21 12.80
N LEU A 630 8.52 -38.30 13.18
CA LEU A 630 8.83 -37.11 13.97
C LEU A 630 9.15 -37.46 15.44
N GLY A 631 9.96 -36.62 16.08
CA GLY A 631 10.27 -36.71 17.50
C GLY A 631 9.16 -36.15 18.40
N ALA A 632 9.49 -35.92 19.67
CA ALA A 632 8.67 -35.05 20.52
C ALA A 632 8.70 -33.62 19.99
N PHE A 633 7.61 -32.87 20.19
CA PHE A 633 7.55 -31.46 19.80
C PHE A 633 8.61 -30.63 20.53
N SER A 634 9.29 -29.75 19.80
CA SER A 634 10.17 -28.72 20.36
C SER A 634 10.25 -27.51 19.43
N ALA A 635 10.22 -26.31 20.00
CA ALA A 635 10.41 -25.05 19.29
C ALA A 635 11.38 -24.13 20.04
N VAL A 636 11.92 -23.12 19.34
CA VAL A 636 12.64 -22.00 19.98
C VAL A 636 11.76 -20.76 19.99
N TYR A 637 11.65 -20.10 21.13
CA TYR A 637 11.07 -18.75 21.23
C TYR A 637 12.19 -17.71 21.34
N GLU A 638 12.32 -16.85 20.35
CA GLU A 638 13.31 -15.77 20.27
C GLU A 638 12.74 -14.48 20.88
N HIS A 639 13.46 -13.86 21.81
CA HIS A 639 13.13 -12.55 22.40
C HIS A 639 13.82 -11.42 21.62
N GLY A 640 13.36 -10.17 21.76
CA GLY A 640 14.03 -9.02 21.14
C GLY A 640 13.78 -8.86 19.63
N CYS A 641 13.16 -9.85 18.98
CA CYS A 641 12.77 -9.83 17.57
C CYS A 641 11.33 -9.32 17.40
N GLY A 642 10.98 -8.88 16.19
CA GLY A 642 9.77 -8.09 15.98
C GLY A 642 9.61 -7.64 14.54
N HIS A 643 8.82 -6.60 14.30
CA HIS A 643 8.63 -6.06 12.97
C HIS A 643 8.60 -4.53 12.96
N MET A 644 8.69 -3.96 11.76
CA MET A 644 8.54 -2.53 11.52
C MET A 644 7.66 -2.36 10.28
N ASP A 645 6.89 -1.28 10.18
CA ASP A 645 6.24 -0.98 8.92
C ASP A 645 7.29 -0.61 7.85
N SER A 646 7.09 -1.11 6.64
CA SER A 646 8.06 -1.00 5.56
C SER A 646 7.88 0.27 4.72
N SER A 647 6.66 0.83 4.66
CA SER A 647 6.38 2.04 3.88
C SER A 647 6.91 3.29 4.60
N THR A 648 6.51 3.48 5.86
CA THR A 648 7.00 4.58 6.72
C THR A 648 8.51 4.55 6.91
N CYS A 649 9.13 3.36 6.98
CA CYS A 649 10.59 3.22 7.03
C CYS A 649 11.28 3.75 5.75
N LEU A 650 10.73 3.50 4.56
CA LEU A 650 11.23 4.07 3.30
C LEU A 650 11.05 5.59 3.25
N GLU A 651 9.92 6.11 3.73
CA GLU A 651 9.63 7.55 3.77
C GLU A 651 10.56 8.30 4.73
N ASP A 652 10.76 7.78 5.95
CA ASP A 652 11.69 8.34 6.93
C ASP A 652 13.14 8.34 6.42
N LEU A 653 13.60 7.23 5.82
CA LEU A 653 14.91 7.15 5.17
C LEU A 653 15.07 8.15 4.03
N HIS A 654 14.04 8.28 3.17
CA HIS A 654 14.07 9.23 2.06
C HIS A 654 14.11 10.68 2.56
N ARG A 655 13.34 11.03 3.60
CA ARG A 655 13.38 12.35 4.24
C ARG A 655 14.77 12.65 4.82
N ALA A 656 15.40 11.68 5.49
CA ALA A 656 16.78 11.81 5.97
C ALA A 656 17.80 11.99 4.83
N CYS A 657 17.72 11.20 3.76
CA CYS A 657 18.57 11.36 2.58
C CYS A 657 18.40 12.72 1.89
N VAL A 658 17.16 13.22 1.74
CA VAL A 658 16.87 14.53 1.13
C VAL A 658 17.38 15.67 2.02
N ARG A 659 17.17 15.59 3.34
CA ARG A 659 17.75 16.51 4.33
C ARG A 659 19.28 16.60 4.20
N ASP A 660 19.92 15.46 3.98
CA ASP A 660 21.38 15.34 3.87
C ASP A 660 21.91 15.54 2.44
N GLY A 661 21.07 16.01 1.51
CA GLY A 661 21.46 16.47 0.18
C GLY A 661 21.71 15.37 -0.87
N VAL A 662 20.95 14.26 -0.80
CA VAL A 662 20.92 13.24 -1.87
C VAL A 662 19.97 13.67 -3.00
N ASP A 663 20.44 13.57 -4.25
CA ASP A 663 19.67 13.84 -5.46
C ASP A 663 18.80 12.63 -5.86
N PHE A 664 17.49 12.72 -5.67
CA PHE A 664 16.54 11.65 -6.05
C PHE A 664 15.87 11.91 -7.39
N ARG A 665 15.89 10.91 -8.27
CA ARG A 665 15.26 10.96 -9.59
C ARG A 665 14.32 9.77 -9.78
N PHE A 666 13.03 10.01 -9.54
CA PHE A 666 11.94 9.09 -9.83
C PHE A 666 11.67 9.00 -11.34
N LYS A 667 10.88 8.00 -11.78
CA LYS A 667 10.55 7.71 -13.19
C LYS A 667 11.76 7.49 -14.11
N THR A 668 12.95 7.28 -13.53
CA THR A 668 14.24 7.31 -14.21
C THR A 668 14.79 5.90 -14.38
N LYS A 669 14.14 5.09 -15.24
CA LYS A 669 14.59 3.72 -15.52
C LYS A 669 15.94 3.73 -16.25
N VAL A 670 16.95 3.10 -15.63
CA VAL A 670 18.25 2.85 -16.26
C VAL A 670 18.09 1.80 -17.37
N ALA A 671 18.73 2.02 -18.53
CA ALA A 671 18.75 1.07 -19.64
C ALA A 671 20.00 0.17 -19.63
N LYS A 672 21.15 0.70 -19.20
CA LYS A 672 22.43 -0.02 -19.05
C LYS A 672 23.46 0.80 -18.28
N PHE A 673 24.51 0.16 -17.79
CA PHE A 673 25.70 0.85 -17.29
C PHE A 673 26.60 1.34 -18.45
N THR A 674 27.37 2.39 -18.22
CA THR A 674 28.36 2.93 -19.19
C THR A 674 29.76 2.52 -18.79
N LEU A 675 30.60 2.18 -19.78
CA LEU A 675 32.00 1.78 -19.57
C LEU A 675 32.95 2.72 -20.31
N ASP A 676 34.09 3.05 -19.69
CA ASP A 676 35.29 3.56 -20.35
C ASP A 676 36.52 2.76 -19.88
N GLY A 677 37.40 2.38 -20.80
CA GLY A 677 38.56 1.53 -20.51
C GLY A 677 38.27 0.16 -19.88
N GLY A 678 36.99 -0.26 -19.80
CA GLY A 678 36.54 -1.43 -19.04
C GLY A 678 36.15 -1.16 -17.58
N ARG A 679 36.29 0.09 -17.10
CA ARG A 679 35.73 0.57 -15.83
C ARG A 679 34.31 1.10 -16.06
N CYS A 680 33.40 0.89 -15.11
CA CYS A 680 32.10 1.56 -15.07
C CYS A 680 32.26 3.05 -14.75
N THR A 681 31.53 3.89 -15.50
CA THR A 681 31.57 5.35 -15.42
C THR A 681 30.22 5.98 -15.13
N GLY A 682 29.18 5.18 -14.88
CA GLY A 682 27.80 5.66 -14.69
C GLY A 682 26.78 4.81 -15.43
N ALA A 683 25.70 5.46 -15.89
CA ALA A 683 24.57 4.79 -16.54
C ALA A 683 23.95 5.58 -17.69
N GLN A 684 23.43 4.87 -18.69
CA GLN A 684 22.54 5.41 -19.72
C GLN A 684 21.08 5.11 -19.33
N LEU A 685 20.24 6.13 -19.43
CA LEU A 685 18.82 6.11 -19.06
C LEU A 685 17.94 5.70 -20.25
N ALA A 686 16.70 5.29 -19.98
CA ALA A 686 15.76 4.79 -21.00
C ALA A 686 15.32 5.84 -22.04
N ASP A 687 15.47 7.14 -21.75
CA ASP A 687 15.26 8.24 -22.70
C ASP A 687 16.48 8.49 -23.61
N GLY A 688 17.60 7.80 -23.36
CA GLY A 688 18.87 7.93 -24.08
C GLY A 688 19.87 8.90 -23.44
N SER A 689 19.48 9.68 -22.42
CA SER A 689 20.38 10.53 -21.64
C SER A 689 21.31 9.69 -20.74
N ALA A 690 22.29 10.32 -20.09
CA ALA A 690 23.28 9.62 -19.27
C ALA A 690 23.66 10.41 -18.01
N ILE A 691 24.11 9.69 -16.98
CA ILE A 691 24.60 10.21 -15.71
C ILE A 691 25.97 9.58 -15.46
N GLU A 692 26.99 10.41 -15.21
CA GLU A 692 28.38 10.02 -14.97
C GLU A 692 28.72 10.02 -13.48
N ALA A 693 29.44 9.00 -13.03
CA ALA A 693 29.82 8.79 -11.63
C ALA A 693 31.24 8.23 -11.47
N ALA A 694 31.83 8.38 -10.28
CA ALA A 694 33.10 7.72 -9.93
C ALA A 694 32.89 6.23 -9.60
N THR A 695 31.76 5.94 -8.97
CA THR A 695 31.30 4.62 -8.53
C THR A 695 29.80 4.50 -8.84
N THR A 696 29.35 3.32 -9.25
CA THR A 696 27.93 3.00 -9.46
C THR A 696 27.54 1.77 -8.66
N VAL A 697 26.38 1.79 -7.99
CA VAL A 697 25.86 0.70 -7.17
C VAL A 697 24.57 0.15 -7.77
N ASN A 698 24.59 -1.12 -8.18
CA ASN A 698 23.42 -1.84 -8.68
C ASN A 698 22.63 -2.45 -7.50
N ALA A 699 21.69 -1.67 -6.96
CA ALA A 699 20.74 -2.07 -5.91
C ALA A 699 19.33 -2.32 -6.48
N ALA A 700 19.21 -2.58 -7.79
CA ALA A 700 17.97 -2.53 -8.56
C ALA A 700 16.98 -3.70 -8.34
N GLY A 701 16.97 -4.30 -7.15
CA GLY A 701 16.03 -5.37 -6.78
C GLY A 701 15.99 -6.51 -7.81
N PRO A 702 14.81 -6.98 -8.23
CA PRO A 702 14.66 -8.02 -9.26
C PRO A 702 15.31 -7.71 -10.62
N TRP A 703 15.43 -6.43 -11.02
CA TRP A 703 15.99 -6.03 -12.32
C TRP A 703 17.53 -6.11 -12.40
N PHE A 704 18.19 -6.61 -11.36
CA PHE A 704 19.65 -6.70 -11.19
C PHE A 704 20.40 -7.31 -12.38
N ASN A 705 19.98 -8.50 -12.84
CA ASN A 705 20.69 -9.24 -13.89
C ASN A 705 20.61 -8.54 -15.25
N ALA A 706 19.43 -8.04 -15.61
CA ALA A 706 19.21 -7.34 -16.87
C ALA A 706 20.15 -6.13 -17.05
N LEU A 707 20.52 -5.46 -15.95
CA LEU A 707 21.52 -4.39 -15.96
C LEU A 707 22.96 -4.93 -15.99
N ASN A 708 23.27 -5.96 -15.20
CA ASN A 708 24.60 -6.58 -15.12
C ASN A 708 25.07 -7.21 -16.44
N GLU A 709 24.15 -7.84 -17.17
CA GLU A 709 24.41 -8.47 -18.48
C GLU A 709 24.88 -7.45 -19.53
N THR A 710 24.42 -6.20 -19.45
CA THR A 710 24.80 -5.13 -20.41
C THR A 710 26.30 -4.80 -20.43
N VAL A 711 27.02 -5.16 -19.36
CA VAL A 711 28.43 -4.86 -19.15
C VAL A 711 29.28 -6.09 -18.76
N GLY A 712 28.70 -7.29 -18.74
CA GLY A 712 29.44 -8.53 -18.50
C GLY A 712 29.89 -8.72 -17.04
N VAL A 713 29.09 -8.25 -16.08
CA VAL A 713 29.28 -8.60 -14.66
C VAL A 713 29.07 -10.11 -14.46
N LYS A 714 29.86 -10.69 -13.55
CA LYS A 714 29.88 -12.11 -13.18
C LYS A 714 29.97 -12.21 -11.67
N ASN A 715 29.00 -12.89 -11.08
CA ASN A 715 29.02 -13.30 -9.68
C ASN A 715 29.30 -14.81 -9.61
N SER A 716 29.75 -15.30 -8.47
CA SER A 716 29.90 -16.73 -8.20
C SER A 716 28.57 -17.46 -7.99
N THR A 717 27.50 -16.76 -7.60
CA THR A 717 26.15 -17.30 -7.42
C THR A 717 25.13 -16.67 -8.37
N THR A 718 24.06 -17.41 -8.63
CA THR A 718 22.94 -17.02 -9.50
C THR A 718 21.79 -16.47 -8.66
N SER A 719 21.47 -15.18 -8.81
CA SER A 719 20.30 -14.56 -8.18
C SER A 719 19.20 -14.32 -9.23
N LEU A 720 17.95 -14.70 -8.95
CA LEU A 720 16.83 -14.58 -9.90
C LEU A 720 15.61 -13.92 -9.24
N PRO A 721 14.76 -13.21 -10.00
CA PRO A 721 13.42 -12.83 -9.57
C PRO A 721 12.59 -14.08 -9.28
N THR A 722 12.09 -14.20 -8.06
CA THR A 722 11.20 -15.28 -7.62
C THR A 722 9.95 -14.67 -7.02
N ARG A 723 8.78 -15.08 -7.51
CA ARG A 723 7.47 -14.63 -7.02
C ARG A 723 7.18 -15.24 -5.65
N ILE A 724 6.67 -14.40 -4.75
CA ILE A 724 6.37 -14.70 -3.34
C ILE A 724 4.96 -14.19 -3.05
N GLN A 725 4.13 -15.03 -2.45
CA GLN A 725 2.70 -14.75 -2.26
C GLN A 725 2.35 -14.61 -0.78
N VAL A 726 1.53 -13.63 -0.44
CA VAL A 726 1.19 -13.23 0.93
C VAL A 726 -0.33 -13.08 1.08
N GLY A 727 -0.87 -13.66 2.15
CA GLY A 727 -2.27 -13.56 2.55
C GLY A 727 -2.46 -12.70 3.80
N HIS A 728 -3.62 -12.06 3.90
CA HIS A 728 -4.06 -11.22 5.02
C HIS A 728 -5.47 -11.63 5.46
N LYS A 729 -5.68 -11.75 6.77
CA LYS A 729 -6.98 -12.04 7.40
C LYS A 729 -7.18 -11.12 8.61
N TYR A 730 -8.38 -10.59 8.81
CA TYR A 730 -8.73 -9.90 10.06
C TYR A 730 -8.93 -10.90 11.21
N ILE A 731 -8.42 -10.56 12.40
CA ILE A 731 -8.39 -11.43 13.58
C ILE A 731 -8.91 -10.73 14.85
N PRO A 732 -9.52 -11.47 15.79
CA PRO A 732 -9.85 -10.96 17.13
C PRO A 732 -8.61 -10.54 17.93
N ASP A 733 -8.80 -9.66 18.92
CA ASP A 733 -7.73 -9.11 19.77
C ASP A 733 -6.88 -10.18 20.48
N GLU A 734 -7.48 -11.31 20.87
CA GLU A 734 -6.78 -12.41 21.55
C GLU A 734 -5.69 -13.07 20.67
N TYR A 735 -5.80 -12.97 19.34
CA TYR A 735 -4.76 -13.41 18.40
C TYR A 735 -3.72 -12.32 18.11
N CYS A 736 -3.99 -11.06 18.45
CA CYS A 736 -3.07 -9.94 18.22
C CYS A 736 -1.85 -9.94 19.14
N SER A 737 -1.89 -10.69 20.25
CA SER A 737 -0.78 -10.89 21.19
C SER A 737 0.06 -12.15 20.90
N LEU A 738 -0.25 -12.91 19.84
CA LEU A 738 0.61 -14.02 19.40
C LEU A 738 1.92 -13.49 18.79
N PRO A 739 3.01 -14.25 18.88
CA PRO A 739 4.28 -13.86 18.27
C PRO A 739 4.22 -14.03 16.73
N PHE A 740 5.29 -13.61 16.06
CA PHE A 740 5.59 -14.19 14.74
C PHE A 740 5.76 -15.71 14.90
N VAL A 741 5.24 -16.51 13.98
CA VAL A 741 5.46 -17.96 13.96
C VAL A 741 5.98 -18.37 12.59
N ALA A 742 7.07 -19.12 12.54
CA ALA A 742 7.49 -19.89 11.37
C ALA A 742 7.27 -21.38 11.63
N ASP A 743 6.44 -22.01 10.82
CA ASP A 743 5.97 -23.38 10.99
C ASP A 743 6.39 -24.30 9.84
N GLY A 744 7.26 -25.25 10.19
CA GLY A 744 7.62 -26.42 9.39
C GLY A 744 7.44 -27.72 10.19
N TRP A 745 6.50 -27.74 11.15
CA TRP A 745 6.25 -28.90 12.00
C TRP A 745 5.22 -29.84 11.36
N GLY A 746 5.69 -31.01 10.91
CA GLY A 746 4.95 -31.86 9.98
C GLY A 746 5.06 -31.35 8.54
N ASP A 747 4.05 -31.57 7.70
CA ASP A 747 4.06 -31.13 6.29
C ASP A 747 3.71 -29.64 6.10
N SER A 748 3.77 -28.87 7.19
CA SER A 748 3.53 -27.42 7.19
C SER A 748 4.57 -26.68 6.34
N GLY A 749 4.39 -25.37 6.21
CA GLY A 749 5.26 -24.55 5.38
C GLY A 749 4.87 -23.09 5.35
N ILE A 750 4.28 -22.58 6.44
CA ILE A 750 3.80 -21.20 6.53
C ILE A 750 4.54 -20.41 7.62
N TYR A 751 4.56 -19.09 7.46
CA TYR A 751 4.65 -18.19 8.61
C TYR A 751 3.33 -17.46 8.80
N PHE A 752 3.10 -16.98 10.02
CA PHE A 752 2.11 -15.95 10.28
C PHE A 752 2.60 -14.95 11.32
N MET A 753 2.09 -13.73 11.26
CA MET A 753 2.50 -12.61 12.09
C MET A 753 1.31 -11.68 12.36
N PRO A 754 0.90 -11.50 13.62
CA PRO A 754 -0.11 -10.50 13.97
C PRO A 754 0.39 -9.07 13.78
N ARG A 755 -0.53 -8.18 13.43
CA ARG A 755 -0.38 -6.74 13.32
C ARG A 755 -1.40 -6.10 14.25
N ALA A 756 -1.07 -6.02 15.54
CA ALA A 756 -1.98 -5.49 16.56
C ALA A 756 -2.48 -4.05 16.27
N GLY A 757 -1.71 -3.25 15.52
CA GLY A 757 -2.12 -1.90 15.12
C GLY A 757 -3.21 -1.81 14.03
N ASN A 758 -3.65 -2.93 13.44
CA ASN A 758 -4.78 -2.95 12.49
C ASN A 758 -5.60 -4.26 12.50
N ASN A 759 -5.49 -5.06 13.56
CA ASN A 759 -6.18 -6.35 13.73
C ASN A 759 -6.04 -7.33 12.54
N GLN A 760 -4.89 -7.34 11.87
CA GLN A 760 -4.61 -8.31 10.79
C GLN A 760 -3.61 -9.39 11.20
N LEU A 761 -3.81 -10.60 10.69
CA LEU A 761 -2.78 -11.62 10.56
C LEU A 761 -2.22 -11.57 9.14
N VAL A 762 -0.92 -11.36 9.01
CA VAL A 762 -0.18 -11.49 7.75
C VAL A 762 0.43 -12.88 7.71
N PHE A 763 0.24 -13.62 6.62
CA PHE A 763 0.76 -14.99 6.48
C PHE A 763 1.32 -15.26 5.08
N GLY A 764 2.29 -16.16 5.00
CA GLY A 764 3.00 -16.50 3.77
C GLY A 764 3.80 -17.79 3.94
N SER A 765 4.72 -18.08 3.03
CA SER A 765 5.49 -19.33 3.04
C SER A 765 6.77 -19.29 3.89
N VAL A 766 7.13 -20.43 4.50
CA VAL A 766 8.54 -20.75 4.87
C VAL A 766 9.14 -21.89 4.03
N ALA A 767 8.36 -22.49 3.11
CA ALA A 767 8.70 -23.68 2.37
C ALA A 767 8.96 -23.42 0.87
N HIS A 768 10.06 -23.97 0.35
CA HIS A 768 10.51 -23.87 -1.04
C HIS A 768 9.41 -24.19 -2.09
N ARG A 769 8.41 -25.03 -1.75
CA ARG A 769 7.29 -25.38 -2.64
C ARG A 769 6.43 -24.18 -3.08
N PHE A 770 6.46 -23.08 -2.32
CA PHE A 770 5.80 -21.82 -2.65
C PHE A 770 6.79 -20.66 -2.92
N GLU A 771 8.11 -20.95 -2.95
CA GLU A 771 9.19 -19.95 -3.08
C GLU A 771 10.16 -20.28 -4.22
N SER A 772 9.66 -20.81 -5.33
CA SER A 772 10.48 -21.27 -6.47
C SER A 772 9.92 -20.90 -7.86
N GLU A 773 8.87 -20.09 -7.93
CA GLU A 773 8.33 -19.56 -9.18
C GLU A 773 9.22 -18.41 -9.71
N ILE A 774 10.08 -18.70 -10.69
CA ILE A 774 10.92 -17.69 -11.34
C ILE A 774 10.10 -16.94 -12.40
N VAL A 775 10.12 -15.60 -12.37
CA VAL A 775 9.25 -14.73 -13.18
C VAL A 775 10.00 -13.61 -13.90
N ASP A 776 9.36 -12.95 -14.88
CA ASP A 776 9.85 -11.69 -15.46
C ASP A 776 9.45 -10.52 -14.54
N PRO A 777 10.38 -9.67 -14.09
CA PRO A 777 10.06 -8.58 -13.18
C PRO A 777 9.28 -7.42 -13.81
N ASP A 778 9.18 -7.35 -15.14
CA ASP A 778 8.27 -6.43 -15.86
C ASP A 778 6.93 -7.13 -16.24
N ASP A 779 6.74 -8.45 -16.04
CA ASP A 779 5.51 -9.21 -16.40
C ASP A 779 5.28 -10.47 -15.51
N TYR A 780 4.44 -10.34 -14.47
CA TYR A 780 4.02 -11.43 -13.58
C TYR A 780 2.61 -11.20 -13.00
N ASN A 781 1.98 -12.25 -12.45
CA ASN A 781 0.69 -12.17 -11.75
C ASN A 781 0.85 -11.52 -10.37
N ASP A 782 0.15 -10.42 -10.08
CA ASP A 782 0.23 -9.68 -8.81
C ASP A 782 -0.73 -10.18 -7.71
N ALA A 783 -1.61 -11.14 -8.01
CA ALA A 783 -2.53 -11.74 -7.05
C ALA A 783 -1.88 -12.85 -6.19
N LEU A 784 -2.57 -13.24 -5.11
CA LEU A 784 -2.37 -14.51 -4.41
C LEU A 784 -3.19 -15.61 -5.12
N ASP A 785 -2.55 -16.72 -5.48
CA ASP A 785 -3.18 -17.79 -6.25
C ASP A 785 -4.17 -18.62 -5.40
N PRO A 786 -5.30 -19.10 -5.96
CA PRO A 786 -6.34 -19.81 -5.20
C PRO A 786 -5.85 -21.07 -4.46
N ASP A 787 -5.00 -21.86 -5.09
CA ASP A 787 -4.49 -23.11 -4.52
C ASP A 787 -3.48 -22.85 -3.39
N VAL A 788 -2.58 -21.88 -3.60
CA VAL A 788 -1.62 -21.40 -2.57
C VAL A 788 -2.36 -20.82 -1.37
N LYS A 789 -3.42 -20.04 -1.62
CA LYS A 789 -4.34 -19.54 -0.58
C LYS A 789 -4.99 -20.69 0.19
N GLN A 790 -5.46 -21.74 -0.48
CA GLN A 790 -6.07 -22.88 0.21
C GLN A 790 -5.07 -23.63 1.07
N ASP A 791 -3.86 -23.88 0.59
CA ASP A 791 -2.79 -24.51 1.37
C ASP A 791 -2.35 -23.66 2.57
N TYR A 792 -2.23 -22.34 2.41
CA TYR A 792 -1.94 -21.44 3.52
C TYR A 792 -3.04 -21.51 4.59
N LEU A 793 -4.32 -21.52 4.19
CA LEU A 793 -5.46 -21.63 5.11
C LEU A 793 -5.51 -23.01 5.79
N ASN A 794 -5.19 -24.10 5.09
CA ASN A 794 -5.11 -25.45 5.65
C ASN A 794 -4.09 -25.50 6.81
N CYS A 795 -2.86 -25.01 6.58
CA CYS A 795 -1.82 -24.94 7.60
C CYS A 795 -2.20 -23.98 8.74
N LEU A 796 -2.80 -22.82 8.41
CA LEU A 796 -3.16 -21.79 9.38
C LEU A 796 -4.25 -22.28 10.35
N PHE A 797 -5.32 -22.91 9.85
CA PHE A 797 -6.39 -23.41 10.71
C PHE A 797 -6.02 -24.70 11.44
N HIS A 798 -5.08 -25.51 10.94
CA HIS A 798 -4.46 -26.58 11.74
C HIS A 798 -3.69 -26.01 12.94
N ARG A 799 -2.95 -24.92 12.72
CA ARG A 799 -2.11 -24.29 13.75
C ARG A 799 -2.89 -23.40 14.74
N LEU A 800 -3.99 -22.78 14.30
CA LEU A 800 -4.89 -21.95 15.10
C LEU A 800 -6.34 -22.47 15.01
N PRO A 801 -6.67 -23.64 15.62
CA PRO A 801 -7.96 -24.32 15.40
C PRO A 801 -9.18 -23.60 16.01
N GLY A 802 -8.98 -22.61 16.88
CA GLY A 802 -10.03 -21.72 17.35
C GLY A 802 -10.33 -20.52 16.43
N LEU A 803 -9.44 -20.22 15.48
CA LEU A 803 -9.56 -19.04 14.63
C LEU A 803 -10.73 -19.21 13.65
N GLU A 804 -11.61 -18.21 13.59
CA GLU A 804 -12.81 -18.30 12.75
C GLU A 804 -12.45 -18.49 11.26
N THR A 805 -12.98 -19.55 10.65
CA THR A 805 -12.72 -19.92 9.26
C THR A 805 -13.47 -19.05 8.24
N SER A 806 -14.41 -18.23 8.70
CA SER A 806 -15.13 -17.24 7.89
C SER A 806 -14.30 -15.94 7.69
N GLY A 807 -14.86 -15.00 6.93
CA GLY A 807 -14.28 -13.67 6.69
C GLY A 807 -13.48 -13.54 5.39
N GLU A 808 -13.14 -12.29 5.07
CA GLU A 808 -12.42 -11.95 3.85
C GLU A 808 -10.93 -12.28 3.97
N ILE A 809 -10.39 -12.98 2.96
CA ILE A 809 -8.97 -13.28 2.82
C ILE A 809 -8.43 -12.51 1.60
N VAL A 810 -7.80 -11.38 1.88
CA VAL A 810 -7.08 -10.56 0.90
C VAL A 810 -5.69 -11.15 0.68
N GLY A 811 -5.10 -10.96 -0.49
CA GLY A 811 -3.73 -11.38 -0.73
C GLY A 811 -3.15 -10.79 -2.01
N PHE A 812 -1.83 -10.73 -2.06
CA PHE A 812 -1.05 -10.25 -3.19
C PHE A 812 0.16 -11.15 -3.42
N SER A 813 0.88 -10.92 -4.50
CA SER A 813 2.24 -11.40 -4.64
C SER A 813 3.18 -10.30 -5.15
N SER A 814 4.45 -10.47 -4.84
CA SER A 814 5.55 -9.61 -5.27
C SER A 814 6.78 -10.49 -5.50
N MET A 815 7.97 -9.91 -5.58
CA MET A 815 9.19 -10.65 -5.86
C MET A 815 10.26 -10.48 -4.77
N TYR A 816 10.99 -11.54 -4.49
CA TYR A 816 12.35 -11.45 -3.96
C TYR A 816 13.35 -11.68 -5.09
N THR A 817 14.54 -11.07 -5.02
CA THR A 817 15.70 -11.57 -5.78
C THR A 817 16.34 -12.68 -4.96
N VAL A 818 16.05 -13.94 -5.29
CA VAL A 818 16.52 -15.12 -4.54
C VAL A 818 17.83 -15.62 -5.13
N ASN A 819 18.87 -15.70 -4.31
CA ASN A 819 20.09 -16.44 -4.65
C ASN A 819 19.80 -17.95 -4.63
N GLN A 820 19.84 -18.55 -5.81
CA GLN A 820 19.47 -19.95 -6.07
C GLN A 820 20.50 -20.94 -5.49
N ASP A 821 21.74 -20.50 -5.29
CA ASP A 821 22.85 -21.34 -4.82
C ASP A 821 22.86 -21.47 -3.29
N ASP A 822 22.61 -20.38 -2.55
CA ASP A 822 22.71 -20.38 -1.08
C ASP A 822 21.84 -19.35 -0.32
N VAL A 823 20.86 -18.72 -0.99
CA VAL A 823 19.95 -17.66 -0.49
C VAL A 823 20.61 -16.40 0.11
N HIS A 824 21.94 -16.34 0.25
CA HIS A 824 22.63 -15.18 0.84
C HIS A 824 22.98 -14.13 -0.23
N PRO A 825 22.96 -12.83 0.09
CA PRO A 825 23.19 -11.78 -0.90
C PRO A 825 24.62 -11.76 -1.46
N VAL A 826 24.75 -10.98 -2.53
CA VAL A 826 25.99 -10.62 -3.20
C VAL A 826 26.20 -9.11 -3.08
N ILE A 827 27.27 -8.71 -2.39
CA ILE A 827 27.55 -7.34 -1.98
C ILE A 827 29.06 -7.06 -2.14
N GLY A 828 29.44 -6.10 -2.98
CA GLY A 828 30.84 -5.71 -3.20
C GLY A 828 31.14 -5.14 -4.58
N GLU A 829 32.37 -4.67 -4.81
CA GLU A 829 32.82 -4.33 -6.18
C GLU A 829 32.84 -5.59 -7.05
N SER A 830 32.29 -5.49 -8.26
CA SER A 830 32.20 -6.60 -9.21
C SER A 830 33.51 -6.79 -10.00
N ASN A 831 33.55 -7.79 -10.88
CA ASN A 831 34.61 -7.94 -11.88
C ASN A 831 34.68 -6.79 -12.92
N VAL A 832 33.74 -5.84 -12.88
CA VAL A 832 33.76 -4.58 -13.63
C VAL A 832 34.11 -3.47 -12.64
N PRO A 833 35.34 -2.94 -12.64
CA PRO A 833 35.76 -1.94 -11.67
C PRO A 833 34.85 -0.70 -11.72
N GLY A 834 34.55 -0.11 -10.57
CA GLY A 834 33.61 1.00 -10.40
C GLY A 834 32.14 0.60 -10.36
N LEU A 835 31.78 -0.66 -10.62
CA LEU A 835 30.42 -1.17 -10.49
C LEU A 835 30.30 -2.13 -9.31
N TRP A 836 29.47 -1.74 -8.34
CA TRP A 836 29.17 -2.49 -7.13
C TRP A 836 27.87 -3.29 -7.28
N ALA A 837 27.91 -4.55 -6.88
CA ALA A 837 26.73 -5.37 -6.66
C ALA A 837 26.17 -5.13 -5.26
N CYS A 838 24.84 -5.08 -5.13
CA CYS A 838 24.15 -5.17 -3.84
C CYS A 838 22.76 -5.81 -4.05
N ASN A 839 22.68 -7.15 -4.09
CA ASN A 839 21.45 -7.85 -4.41
C ASN A 839 21.42 -9.32 -3.93
N GLY A 840 20.41 -10.10 -4.33
CA GLY A 840 20.30 -11.53 -3.98
C GLY A 840 19.83 -11.80 -2.55
N PHE A 841 19.13 -10.84 -1.94
CA PHE A 841 18.74 -10.84 -0.52
C PHE A 841 17.69 -11.88 -0.13
N SER A 842 17.04 -12.54 -1.09
CA SER A 842 16.10 -13.67 -0.88
C SER A 842 14.99 -13.45 0.16
N GLY A 843 14.60 -12.21 0.47
CA GLY A 843 13.61 -11.90 1.52
C GLY A 843 14.20 -11.50 2.88
N HIS A 844 15.49 -11.73 3.12
CA HIS A 844 16.17 -11.25 4.32
C HIS A 844 16.32 -9.72 4.35
N GLY A 845 16.34 -9.07 3.17
CA GLY A 845 16.93 -7.76 2.93
C GLY A 845 16.53 -6.64 3.90
N PHE A 846 15.24 -6.48 4.22
CA PHE A 846 14.77 -5.35 5.04
C PHE A 846 15.52 -5.22 6.37
N LYS A 847 15.71 -6.33 7.10
CA LYS A 847 16.38 -6.32 8.41
C LYS A 847 17.90 -6.13 8.32
N LEU A 848 18.52 -6.45 7.16
CA LEU A 848 19.96 -6.30 6.95
C LEU A 848 20.34 -4.91 6.43
N ALA A 849 19.38 -4.14 5.91
CA ALA A 849 19.64 -2.94 5.10
C ALA A 849 20.48 -1.85 5.81
N PRO A 850 20.29 -1.51 7.11
CA PRO A 850 21.11 -0.50 7.78
C PRO A 850 22.59 -0.89 7.89
N ALA A 851 22.85 -2.19 8.13
CA ALA A 851 24.19 -2.76 8.27
C ALA A 851 24.87 -2.93 6.90
N VAL A 852 24.11 -3.36 5.88
CA VAL A 852 24.57 -3.42 4.48
C VAL A 852 24.90 -2.03 3.93
N GLY A 853 24.06 -1.03 4.22
CA GLY A 853 24.35 0.37 3.90
C GLY A 853 25.65 0.83 4.55
N SER A 854 25.87 0.46 5.82
CA SER A 854 27.12 0.72 6.53
C SER A 854 28.32 0.09 5.82
N LEU A 855 28.26 -1.20 5.51
CA LEU A 855 29.32 -1.94 4.83
C LEU A 855 29.69 -1.30 3.49
N VAL A 856 28.71 -1.07 2.62
CA VAL A 856 28.93 -0.53 1.27
C VAL A 856 29.47 0.90 1.34
N ALA A 857 28.92 1.75 2.20
CA ALA A 857 29.43 3.12 2.37
C ALA A 857 30.86 3.15 2.94
N GLN A 858 31.16 2.29 3.92
CA GLN A 858 32.49 2.16 4.52
C GLN A 858 33.54 1.71 3.49
N GLN A 859 33.19 0.79 2.58
CA GLN A 859 34.10 0.31 1.53
C GLN A 859 34.26 1.31 0.37
N ILE A 860 33.21 2.06 0.01
CA ILE A 860 33.27 3.08 -1.06
C ILE A 860 34.06 4.32 -0.63
N THR A 861 33.90 4.77 0.62
CA THR A 861 34.58 5.98 1.14
C THR A 861 35.93 5.67 1.80
N GLY A 862 36.13 4.45 2.32
CA GLY A 862 37.24 4.12 3.21
C GLY A 862 37.09 4.67 4.64
N LEU A 863 35.98 5.35 4.95
CA LEU A 863 35.74 6.03 6.23
C LEU A 863 34.91 5.18 7.19
N LYS A 864 35.10 5.43 8.50
CA LYS A 864 34.28 4.87 9.59
C LYS A 864 33.65 5.96 10.44
N THR A 865 32.48 5.67 11.01
CA THR A 865 31.79 6.49 12.02
C THR A 865 31.90 5.88 13.42
N ASP A 866 31.68 6.70 14.46
CA ASP A 866 31.74 6.26 15.86
C ASP A 866 30.51 5.43 16.31
N ALA A 867 29.44 5.42 15.50
CA ALA A 867 28.19 4.71 15.75
C ALA A 867 27.60 4.13 14.46
N TRP A 868 26.69 3.16 14.62
CA TRP A 868 25.95 2.49 13.53
C TRP A 868 26.81 1.81 12.46
N GLU A 869 28.03 1.42 12.84
CA GLU A 869 28.94 0.59 12.04
C GLU A 869 28.58 -0.89 12.15
N THR A 870 28.79 -1.64 11.06
CA THR A 870 28.80 -3.11 11.11
C THR A 870 30.23 -3.63 11.31
N SER A 871 30.35 -4.76 11.99
CA SER A 871 31.64 -5.44 12.22
C SER A 871 31.88 -6.65 11.32
N VAL A 872 30.89 -7.04 10.51
CA VAL A 872 30.93 -8.26 9.70
C VAL A 872 31.89 -8.12 8.50
N ALA A 873 32.62 -9.19 8.18
CA ALA A 873 33.63 -9.21 7.14
C ALA A 873 33.01 -9.12 5.72
N HIS A 874 33.52 -8.22 4.88
CA HIS A 874 32.95 -7.90 3.57
C HIS A 874 32.93 -9.08 2.58
N ASP A 875 33.87 -10.00 2.73
CA ASP A 875 34.13 -11.14 1.84
C ASP A 875 33.11 -12.27 2.06
N PHE A 876 32.44 -12.33 3.21
CA PHE A 876 31.34 -13.25 3.48
C PHE A 876 30.17 -13.08 2.49
N MET A 877 29.99 -11.90 1.89
CA MET A 877 28.98 -11.63 0.86
C MET A 877 29.59 -11.19 -0.49
N GLY A 878 30.92 -11.24 -0.65
CA GLY A 878 31.62 -10.71 -1.82
C GLY A 878 31.27 -11.40 -3.16
N PRO A 879 31.22 -10.70 -4.31
CA PRO A 879 30.81 -11.29 -5.61
C PRO A 879 31.64 -12.47 -6.14
N GLY A 880 32.83 -12.71 -5.58
CA GLY A 880 33.71 -13.83 -5.92
C GLY A 880 33.81 -14.92 -4.84
N ARG A 881 32.95 -14.90 -3.81
CA ARG A 881 32.97 -15.91 -2.73
C ARG A 881 32.52 -17.29 -3.22
N GLU A 882 32.96 -18.37 -2.59
CA GLU A 882 32.36 -19.69 -2.84
C GLU A 882 30.89 -19.73 -2.29
N PRO A 883 29.99 -20.54 -2.89
CA PRO A 883 28.63 -20.70 -2.36
C PRO A 883 28.60 -21.31 -0.95
N LEU A 884 27.74 -20.79 -0.09
CA LEU A 884 27.59 -21.26 1.29
C LEU A 884 26.83 -22.60 1.34
N THR A 885 27.31 -23.53 2.16
CA THR A 885 26.69 -24.86 2.28
C THR A 885 25.55 -24.84 3.29
N LEU A 886 24.31 -24.93 2.82
CA LEU A 886 23.10 -25.01 3.63
C LEU A 886 22.52 -26.44 3.68
N LYS A 887 21.82 -26.76 4.78
CA LYS A 887 21.03 -28.01 4.91
C LYS A 887 19.69 -27.94 4.15
N VAL A 888 19.07 -26.77 4.12
CA VAL A 888 17.76 -26.48 3.52
C VAL A 888 17.86 -25.12 2.82
N LYS A 889 17.31 -25.00 1.61
CA LYS A 889 17.26 -23.74 0.85
C LYS A 889 15.88 -23.09 1.01
N THR A 890 15.73 -22.25 2.03
CA THR A 890 14.58 -21.36 2.24
C THR A 890 15.07 -20.04 2.82
N HIS A 891 14.28 -18.97 2.72
CA HIS A 891 14.64 -17.70 3.34
C HIS A 891 14.49 -17.65 4.88
N PHE A 892 14.31 -18.83 5.50
CA PHE A 892 14.36 -19.05 6.94
C PHE A 892 15.63 -19.79 7.40
N ALA A 893 16.55 -20.07 6.48
CA ALA A 893 17.97 -20.26 6.79
C ALA A 893 18.61 -18.98 7.38
#